data_AF-A0A6S6WJ05-F1
#
_entry.id   AF-A0A6S6WJ05-F1
#
_cell.length_a   1.000
_cell.length_b   1.000
_cell.length_c   1.000
_cell.angle_alpha   90.00
_cell.angle_beta   90.00
_cell.angle_gamma   90.00
#
_symmetry.space_group_name_H-M   'P 1'
#
loop_
_entity.id
_entity.type
_entity.pdbx_description
1 polymer ?
#
loop_
_entity_poly.entity_id
_entity_poly.type
_entity_poly.pdbx_seq_one_letter_code
_entity_poly.pdbx_strand_id
1 'polypeptide(L)'
;MDQSSPSATSHPAMDLLNYMHAPTVGFYYFGACFFSLCVLQKTRVVTQKRRRSIAVHMTAILVAYITEVLYYFSRSMSETDYEAPQPAAIHCLGSILVWSPLIYMLWSSKTLRWHAYFGAFVLQFALETTIFLVAAFSTFPEDRRRNLPFIVGCVRAAISLLLLLDAFVLLVTKQAEDSTDEERQSLLGDEPTGQTRTSAPKSSTPSYGAILPMDSDDEMDSDDDDDDDAEGIKAKQAQRLEEEGGWFGYLKGFAIFLPYLFPKDDWKVMACLGLRLIHMLQERVLNLLTPRQLGIITNKLQHSYETQSGVMPWKDIGLWVLYSYINSYAGLGIIDGIANLVISNSAYRRITLLAYEHVLGLSMDFHTSKDSGEVLKAVEQASSLNSLIEMVLFDVAPILLDLVVAMYYVTHLFDAYMAFIILFMGAAYISIGVYSTTLSQPKRRDYVEKQRMESSTVNETVHNWQTVAYFNRLAFEHKRYAENIINTISAQYQYYFRSMGGHAAQDLLTTFGFAGACVFGMTSIVTGRKPVGNLVTLIMYWHTMTSPLYVLSYSFRHISSSLIDAERLLQMLNTKPTVADMEGAKDLEVHTGEVEFKDVEFHYDPRKPIIKNVSLKAKGGQTIAFVGETGGGKSTMLKLLFRFYDVTGGSIMIDGQDLRSVTQSSLRENLGVVPQDPVLFNQSIRQNILYAKLDATDAEIEDACRAAAIHEDIVGFPDGYNSKVGERGVRLSGGQLQRIAIARVLLKNPKIVMLDEATSAIDSSIEALIQQAFRKLSQGRTTFVIAHRLSTIADADQILVIEKGEIIERGTHQELLKILGGKYAELWEKQTAGHLSKMPSQEDVKDGEAAAVIRGDIKLKNEDEATATGRSSDSDSSGTLGRRG
;
A
#
# COMPACT_ATOMS: atom_id res chain seq x y z
N MET A 1 -70.16 29.01 33.01
CA MET A 1 -69.03 29.94 33.18
C MET A 1 -67.78 29.09 33.11
N ASP A 2 -67.35 28.82 31.89
CA ASP A 2 -66.08 28.17 31.57
C ASP A 2 -64.96 29.19 31.79
N GLN A 3 -63.98 28.84 32.63
CA GLN A 3 -62.65 29.43 32.54
C GLN A 3 -61.79 28.46 31.74
N SER A 4 -61.74 28.70 30.43
CA SER A 4 -60.70 28.21 29.54
C SER A 4 -59.34 28.59 30.13
N SER A 5 -58.55 27.58 30.49
CA SER A 5 -57.12 27.72 30.73
C SER A 5 -56.47 28.42 29.53
N PRO A 6 -55.60 29.43 29.75
CA PRO A 6 -54.91 30.07 28.64
C PRO A 6 -53.96 29.02 28.03
N SER A 7 -54.22 28.67 26.77
CA SER A 7 -53.27 28.00 25.91
C SER A 7 -51.91 28.65 26.06
N ALA A 8 -50.90 27.89 26.49
CA ALA A 8 -49.52 28.34 26.60
C ALA A 8 -49.14 29.03 25.29
N THR A 9 -48.90 30.34 25.34
CA THR A 9 -48.31 31.09 24.23
C THR A 9 -46.92 30.50 23.99
N SER A 10 -46.79 29.66 22.97
CA SER A 10 -45.50 29.17 22.51
C SER A 10 -44.68 30.38 22.10
N HIS A 11 -43.55 30.61 22.79
CA HIS A 11 -42.59 31.62 22.34
C HIS A 11 -41.76 30.97 21.24
N PRO A 12 -41.95 31.31 19.95
CA PRO A 12 -41.25 30.65 18.85
C PRO A 12 -39.72 30.76 18.97
N ALA A 13 -39.23 31.81 19.64
CA ALA A 13 -37.82 31.97 19.97
C ALA A 13 -37.30 30.90 20.95
N MET A 14 -38.10 30.54 21.97
CA MET A 14 -37.73 29.51 22.95
C MET A 14 -37.74 28.12 22.33
N ASP A 15 -38.73 27.85 21.47
CA ASP A 15 -38.81 26.58 20.75
C ASP A 15 -37.60 26.41 19.81
N LEU A 16 -37.26 27.46 19.05
CA LEU A 16 -36.08 27.48 18.19
C LEU A 16 -34.78 27.24 18.97
N LEU A 17 -34.60 27.91 20.11
CA LEU A 17 -33.43 27.74 20.99
C LEU A 17 -33.31 26.30 21.50
N ASN A 18 -34.41 25.69 21.93
CA ASN A 18 -34.46 24.30 22.39
C ASN A 18 -34.08 23.30 21.28
N TYR A 19 -34.57 23.51 20.05
CA TYR A 19 -34.19 22.69 18.89
C TYR A 19 -32.74 22.90 18.46
N MET A 20 -32.21 24.12 18.54
CA MET A 20 -30.85 24.44 18.08
C MET A 20 -29.75 24.02 19.05
N HIS A 21 -30.05 23.90 20.35
CA HIS A 21 -29.03 23.69 21.38
C HIS A 21 -28.11 22.49 21.10
N ALA A 22 -28.67 21.28 21.10
CA ALA A 22 -27.88 20.06 20.96
C ALA A 22 -27.19 19.93 19.59
N PRO A 23 -27.87 20.20 18.44
CA PRO A 23 -27.21 20.22 17.14
C PRO A 23 -26.04 21.20 17.07
N THR A 24 -26.17 22.41 17.64
CA THR A 24 -25.10 23.41 17.57
C THR A 24 -23.86 22.97 18.34
N VAL A 25 -24.01 22.45 19.56
CA VAL A 25 -22.89 21.95 20.37
C VAL A 25 -22.27 20.70 19.74
N GLY A 26 -23.10 19.76 19.27
CA GLY A 26 -22.66 18.53 18.62
C GLY A 26 -21.92 18.77 17.31
N PHE A 27 -22.54 19.49 16.37
CA PHE A 27 -21.93 19.80 15.07
C PHE A 27 -20.67 20.65 15.21
N TYR A 28 -20.62 21.58 16.15
CA TYR A 28 -19.38 22.29 16.44
C TYR A 28 -18.29 21.32 16.91
N TYR A 29 -18.57 20.45 17.88
CA TYR A 29 -17.55 19.53 18.40
C TYR A 29 -17.04 18.56 17.33
N PHE A 30 -17.95 17.89 16.60
CA PHE A 30 -17.58 16.96 15.55
C PHE A 30 -16.92 17.67 14.37
N GLY A 31 -17.41 18.85 13.99
CA GLY A 31 -16.81 19.70 12.96
C GLY A 31 -15.42 20.21 13.34
N ALA A 32 -15.21 20.62 14.59
CA ALA A 32 -13.92 21.03 15.12
C ALA A 32 -12.95 19.85 15.24
N CYS A 33 -13.43 18.66 15.62
CA CYS A 33 -12.63 17.43 15.61
C CYS A 33 -12.22 17.04 14.18
N PHE A 34 -13.15 17.12 13.22
CA PHE A 34 -12.89 16.86 11.81
C PHE A 34 -11.90 17.88 11.23
N PHE A 35 -12.09 19.18 11.48
CA PHE A 35 -11.17 20.22 11.07
C PHE A 35 -9.78 20.05 11.71
N SER A 36 -9.73 19.75 13.00
CA SER A 36 -8.50 19.45 13.72
C SER A 36 -7.82 18.19 13.18
N LEU A 37 -8.58 17.20 12.69
CA LEU A 37 -8.04 16.03 11.99
C LEU A 37 -7.41 16.47 10.68
N CYS A 38 -8.13 17.24 9.86
CA CYS A 38 -7.65 17.74 8.58
C CYS A 38 -6.40 18.62 8.68
N VAL A 39 -6.30 19.44 9.73
CA VAL A 39 -5.19 20.39 9.96
C VAL A 39 -4.09 19.80 10.86
N LEU A 40 -4.23 18.53 11.30
CA LEU A 40 -3.26 17.85 12.18
C LEU A 40 -2.88 18.63 13.43
N GLN A 41 -3.86 19.24 14.06
CA GLN A 41 -3.60 20.01 15.26
C GLN A 41 -3.09 19.07 16.38
N LYS A 42 -1.90 19.35 16.92
CA LYS A 42 -1.29 18.54 17.98
C LYS A 42 -2.26 18.34 19.16
N THR A 43 -2.49 17.09 19.51
CA THR A 43 -3.31 16.72 20.66
C THR A 43 -2.61 17.10 21.96
N ARG A 44 -3.34 17.61 22.95
CA ARG A 44 -2.77 18.02 24.24
C ARG A 44 -2.88 16.87 25.23
N VAL A 45 -1.78 16.57 25.91
CA VAL A 45 -1.80 15.67 27.07
C VAL A 45 -2.43 16.43 28.24
N VAL A 46 -3.46 15.86 28.86
CA VAL A 46 -4.14 16.47 30.02
C VAL A 46 -3.88 15.59 31.24
N THR A 47 -3.42 16.20 32.34
CA THR A 47 -3.13 15.49 33.60
C THR A 47 -4.36 14.74 34.11
N GLN A 48 -4.18 13.51 34.60
CA GLN A 48 -5.27 12.62 35.03
C GLN A 48 -6.20 13.24 36.09
N LYS A 49 -5.66 14.04 37.02
CA LYS A 49 -6.45 14.77 38.04
C LYS A 49 -7.42 15.79 37.41
N ARG A 50 -6.96 16.55 36.42
CA ARG A 50 -7.77 17.57 35.73
C ARG A 50 -8.77 16.94 34.76
N ARG A 51 -8.40 15.85 34.08
CA ARG A 51 -9.34 15.06 33.27
C ARG A 51 -10.51 14.55 34.10
N ARG A 52 -10.26 14.11 35.34
CA ARG A 52 -11.32 13.75 36.30
C ARG A 52 -12.18 14.95 36.69
N SER A 53 -11.61 16.12 36.95
CA SER A 53 -12.37 17.36 37.23
C SER A 53 -13.36 17.70 36.12
N ILE A 54 -12.87 17.78 34.88
CA ILE A 54 -13.70 18.08 33.70
C ILE A 54 -14.78 17.01 33.52
N ALA A 55 -14.41 15.73 33.63
CA ALA A 55 -15.36 14.62 33.53
C ALA A 55 -16.47 14.70 34.59
N VAL A 56 -16.16 15.11 35.83
CA VAL A 56 -17.16 15.27 36.90
C VAL A 56 -18.18 16.35 36.53
N HIS A 57 -17.74 17.51 36.04
CA HIS A 57 -18.63 18.58 35.61
C HIS A 57 -19.50 18.16 34.41
N MET A 58 -18.90 17.51 33.40
CA MET A 58 -19.64 16.98 32.24
C MET A 58 -20.67 15.91 32.65
N THR A 59 -20.30 15.03 33.58
CA THR A 59 -21.21 14.00 34.10
C THR A 59 -22.35 14.64 34.90
N ALA A 60 -22.08 15.69 35.67
CA ALA A 60 -23.11 16.43 36.39
C ALA A 60 -24.11 17.12 35.44
N ILE A 61 -23.63 17.68 34.32
CA ILE A 61 -24.50 18.22 33.25
C ILE A 61 -25.36 17.10 32.65
N LEU A 62 -24.77 15.94 32.34
CA LEU A 62 -25.49 14.79 31.81
C LEU A 62 -26.59 14.30 32.79
N VAL A 63 -26.27 14.19 34.07
CA VAL A 63 -27.23 13.81 35.13
C VAL A 63 -28.36 14.83 35.23
N ALA A 64 -28.08 16.13 35.07
CA ALA A 64 -29.11 17.16 35.07
C ALA A 64 -30.11 17.00 33.91
N TYR A 65 -29.64 16.66 32.70
CA TYR A 65 -30.53 16.34 31.57
C TYR A 65 -31.35 15.07 31.82
N ILE A 66 -30.72 14.00 32.34
CA ILE A 66 -31.41 12.75 32.67
C ILE A 66 -32.50 13.00 33.72
N THR A 67 -32.21 13.83 34.72
CA THR A 67 -33.18 14.21 35.77
C THR A 67 -34.39 14.92 35.17
N GLU A 68 -34.20 15.80 34.20
CA GLU A 68 -35.30 16.49 33.52
C GLU A 68 -36.13 15.54 32.63
N VAL A 69 -35.48 14.60 31.93
CA VAL A 69 -36.17 13.54 31.17
C VAL A 69 -37.00 12.65 32.10
N LEU A 70 -36.43 12.20 33.22
CA LEU A 70 -37.13 11.39 34.22
C LEU A 70 -38.31 12.16 34.83
N TYR A 71 -38.20 13.47 35.01
CA TYR A 71 -39.31 14.32 35.43
C TYR A 71 -40.45 14.33 34.40
N TYR A 72 -40.15 14.61 33.13
CA TYR A 72 -41.17 14.58 32.07
C TYR A 72 -41.81 13.19 31.92
N PHE A 73 -41.01 12.13 32.02
CA PHE A 73 -41.48 10.75 31.96
C PHE A 73 -42.38 10.40 33.17
N SER A 74 -41.94 10.70 34.38
CA SER A 74 -42.71 10.45 35.62
C SER A 74 -44.02 11.22 35.63
N ARG A 75 -44.03 12.45 35.11
CA ARG A 75 -45.24 13.27 35.03
C ARG A 75 -46.20 12.73 33.96
N SER A 76 -45.68 12.31 32.81
CA SER A 76 -46.47 11.65 31.76
C SER A 76 -47.05 10.31 32.19
N MET A 77 -46.38 9.56 33.08
CA MET A 77 -46.95 8.34 33.68
C MET A 77 -47.99 8.62 34.77
N SER A 78 -47.90 9.76 35.46
CA SER A 78 -48.79 10.11 36.58
C SER A 78 -50.04 10.89 36.16
N GLU A 79 -49.96 11.67 35.08
CA GLU A 79 -51.04 12.51 34.55
C GLU A 79 -51.40 12.01 33.14
N THR A 80 -52.58 11.39 32.96
CA THR A 80 -53.02 10.80 31.69
C THR A 80 -53.18 11.80 30.54
N ASP A 81 -53.36 13.09 30.86
CA ASP A 81 -53.54 14.18 29.87
C ASP A 81 -52.27 15.03 29.68
N TYR A 82 -51.15 14.67 30.31
CA TYR A 82 -49.90 15.43 30.21
C TYR A 82 -49.00 14.90 29.09
N GLU A 83 -48.89 15.68 28.01
CA GLU A 83 -47.84 15.51 27.00
C GLU A 83 -46.68 16.45 27.28
N ALA A 84 -45.47 15.89 27.35
CA ALA A 84 -44.26 16.69 27.51
C ALA A 84 -44.10 17.64 26.30
N PRO A 85 -43.72 18.92 26.52
CA PRO A 85 -43.47 19.86 25.43
C PRO A 85 -42.39 19.30 24.49
N GLN A 86 -42.74 19.08 23.22
CA GLN A 86 -41.83 18.48 22.24
C GLN A 86 -40.47 19.18 22.16
N PRO A 87 -40.38 20.54 22.15
CA PRO A 87 -39.09 21.23 22.10
C PRO A 87 -38.21 20.94 23.33
N ALA A 88 -38.80 20.90 24.53
CA ALA A 88 -38.06 20.65 25.77
C ALA A 88 -37.56 19.20 25.89
N ALA A 89 -38.39 18.24 25.48
CA ALA A 89 -37.99 16.83 25.45
C ALA A 89 -36.85 16.59 24.45
N ILE A 90 -36.92 17.20 23.26
CA ILE A 90 -35.90 17.10 22.21
C ILE A 90 -34.60 17.79 22.64
N HIS A 91 -34.68 18.93 23.33
CA HIS A 91 -33.53 19.59 23.92
C HIS A 91 -32.78 18.67 24.91
N CYS A 92 -33.50 18.00 25.83
CA CYS A 92 -32.89 17.12 26.82
C CYS A 92 -32.31 15.85 26.20
N LEU A 93 -33.10 15.18 25.35
CA LEU A 93 -32.69 13.96 24.65
C LEU A 93 -31.50 14.23 23.72
N GLY A 94 -31.57 15.27 22.91
CA GLY A 94 -30.48 15.75 22.04
C GLY A 94 -29.20 16.00 22.83
N SER A 95 -29.31 16.64 23.99
CA SER A 95 -28.14 16.95 24.81
C SER A 95 -27.54 15.70 25.44
N ILE A 96 -28.33 14.74 25.91
CA ILE A 96 -27.83 13.43 26.38
C ILE A 96 -27.03 12.73 25.28
N LEU A 97 -27.53 12.77 24.05
CA LEU A 97 -26.90 12.15 22.90
C LEU A 97 -25.56 12.79 22.53
N VAL A 98 -25.42 14.10 22.70
CA VAL A 98 -24.16 14.82 22.43
C VAL A 98 -23.16 14.61 23.57
N TRP A 99 -23.60 14.73 24.83
CA TRP A 99 -22.72 14.66 25.99
C TRP A 99 -22.23 13.25 26.32
N SER A 100 -23.00 12.19 26.03
CA SER A 100 -22.59 10.81 26.33
C SER A 100 -21.33 10.36 25.54
N PRO A 101 -21.26 10.54 24.20
CA PRO A 101 -20.05 10.25 23.42
C PRO A 101 -18.88 11.15 23.80
N LEU A 102 -19.12 12.44 24.10
CA LEU A 102 -18.09 13.38 24.55
C LEU A 102 -17.39 12.91 25.83
N ILE A 103 -18.17 12.47 26.82
CA ILE A 103 -17.62 11.94 28.09
C ILE A 103 -16.86 10.64 27.84
N TYR A 104 -17.38 9.75 26.98
CA TYR A 104 -16.70 8.52 26.61
C TYR A 104 -15.36 8.78 25.90
N MET A 105 -15.31 9.72 24.95
CA MET A 105 -14.08 10.12 24.27
C MET A 105 -13.05 10.71 25.23
N LEU A 106 -13.48 11.52 26.20
CA LEU A 106 -12.62 12.06 27.26
C LEU A 106 -12.01 10.94 28.14
N TRP A 107 -12.76 9.87 28.41
CA TRP A 107 -12.31 8.74 29.23
C TRP A 107 -11.35 7.80 28.50
N SER A 108 -11.71 7.46 27.26
CA SER A 108 -10.98 6.49 26.43
C SER A 108 -9.66 7.05 25.86
N SER A 109 -9.56 8.37 25.67
CA SER A 109 -8.37 9.00 25.10
C SER A 109 -7.33 9.41 26.17
N LYS A 110 -6.05 9.17 25.88
CA LYS A 110 -4.91 9.71 26.66
C LYS A 110 -4.57 11.15 26.26
N THR A 111 -4.94 11.55 25.04
CA THR A 111 -4.67 12.86 24.46
C THR A 111 -5.96 13.51 23.98
N LEU A 112 -6.08 14.84 24.14
CA LEU A 112 -7.31 15.59 23.91
C LEU A 112 -7.13 16.70 22.88
N ARG A 113 -8.10 16.83 21.99
CA ARG A 113 -8.23 17.98 21.08
C ARG A 113 -8.89 19.13 21.82
N TRP A 114 -8.10 19.84 22.64
CA TRP A 114 -8.60 20.82 23.60
C TRP A 114 -9.53 21.89 23.00
N HIS A 115 -9.21 22.44 21.83
CA HIS A 115 -10.00 23.50 21.20
C HIS A 115 -11.43 23.07 20.84
N ALA A 116 -11.63 21.80 20.47
CA ALA A 116 -12.96 21.26 20.19
C ALA A 116 -13.82 21.18 21.46
N TYR A 117 -13.23 20.71 22.57
CA TYR A 117 -13.91 20.69 23.88
C TYR A 117 -14.17 22.10 24.40
N PHE A 118 -13.18 22.99 24.34
CA PHE A 118 -13.32 24.36 24.83
C PHE A 118 -14.45 25.11 24.11
N GLY A 119 -14.49 25.07 22.77
CA GLY A 119 -15.57 25.74 22.04
C GLY A 119 -16.95 25.10 22.27
N ALA A 120 -17.01 23.77 22.48
CA ALA A 120 -18.26 23.12 22.88
C ALA A 120 -18.73 23.59 24.27
N PHE A 121 -17.81 23.82 25.21
CA PHE A 121 -18.13 24.37 26.54
C PHE A 121 -18.60 25.82 26.47
N VAL A 122 -17.99 26.64 25.61
CA VAL A 122 -18.43 28.03 25.34
C VAL A 122 -19.85 28.05 24.76
N LEU A 123 -20.12 27.23 23.75
CA LEU A 123 -21.45 27.13 23.14
C LEU A 123 -22.48 26.60 24.12
N GLN A 124 -22.16 25.58 24.91
CA GLN A 124 -23.04 25.06 25.97
C GLN A 124 -23.40 26.17 26.96
N PHE A 125 -22.41 26.89 27.49
CA PHE A 125 -22.66 27.95 28.45
C PHE A 125 -23.50 29.08 27.84
N ALA A 126 -23.17 29.53 26.63
CA ALA A 126 -23.90 30.60 25.95
C ALA A 126 -25.37 30.22 25.72
N LEU A 127 -25.62 29.04 25.13
CA LEU A 127 -26.97 28.59 24.80
C LEU A 127 -27.78 28.29 26.06
N GLU A 128 -27.21 27.61 27.06
CA GLU A 128 -27.90 27.30 28.32
C GLU A 128 -28.26 28.57 29.09
N THR A 129 -27.36 29.56 29.11
CA THR A 129 -27.61 30.84 29.77
C THR A 129 -28.71 31.63 29.04
N THR A 130 -28.73 31.59 27.71
CA THR A 130 -29.83 32.23 26.94
C THR A 130 -31.18 31.55 27.18
N ILE A 131 -31.23 30.21 27.21
CA ILE A 131 -32.43 29.42 27.52
C ILE A 131 -32.92 29.76 28.93
N PHE A 132 -32.01 29.80 29.91
CA PHE A 132 -32.31 30.17 31.29
C PHE A 132 -32.85 31.60 31.41
N LEU A 133 -32.20 32.58 30.78
CA LEU A 133 -32.63 33.98 30.83
C LEU A 133 -34.00 34.17 30.20
N VAL A 134 -34.24 33.58 29.03
CA VAL A 134 -35.56 33.62 28.35
C VAL A 134 -36.63 32.96 29.21
N ALA A 135 -36.35 31.79 29.81
CA ALA A 135 -37.26 31.11 30.74
C ALA A 135 -37.54 31.93 32.01
N ALA A 136 -36.55 32.70 32.50
CA ALA A 136 -36.70 33.58 33.64
C ALA A 136 -37.55 34.81 33.32
N PHE A 137 -37.57 35.30 32.07
CA PHE A 137 -38.45 36.39 31.66
C PHE A 137 -39.89 35.92 31.35
N SER A 138 -40.07 34.68 30.90
CA SER A 138 -41.39 34.15 30.53
C SER A 138 -42.20 33.57 31.70
N THR A 139 -41.55 33.21 32.82
CA THR A 139 -42.24 32.63 34.00
C THR A 139 -42.49 33.67 35.10
N PHE A 140 -43.73 33.71 35.60
CA PHE A 140 -44.11 34.58 36.72
C PHE A 140 -43.32 34.24 37.99
N PRO A 141 -42.92 35.22 38.82
CA PRO A 141 -42.04 35.01 39.98
C PRO A 141 -42.55 33.96 40.99
N GLU A 142 -43.87 33.81 41.14
CA GLU A 142 -44.48 32.88 42.10
C GLU A 142 -44.36 31.40 41.69
N ASP A 143 -44.35 31.11 40.39
CA ASP A 143 -44.29 29.74 39.86
C ASP A 143 -42.85 29.20 39.69
N ARG A 144 -41.84 30.09 39.73
CA ARG A 144 -40.42 29.73 39.53
C ARG A 144 -39.90 28.72 40.57
N ARG A 145 -40.42 28.75 41.80
CA ARG A 145 -40.00 27.85 42.89
C ARG A 145 -40.64 26.46 42.81
N ARG A 146 -41.71 26.30 42.05
CA ARG A 146 -42.43 25.02 41.86
C ARG A 146 -42.10 24.35 40.54
N ASN A 147 -41.55 25.09 39.58
CA ASN A 147 -41.21 24.57 38.26
C ASN A 147 -39.84 23.86 38.27
N LEU A 148 -39.85 22.52 38.37
CA LEU A 148 -38.64 21.71 38.47
C LEU A 148 -37.68 21.87 37.26
N PRO A 149 -38.16 21.91 35.99
CA PRO A 149 -37.33 22.29 34.83
C PRO A 149 -36.57 23.62 34.98
N PHE A 150 -37.20 24.64 35.59
CA PHE A 150 -36.54 25.93 35.82
C PHE A 150 -35.40 25.82 36.85
N ILE A 151 -35.59 25.05 37.92
CA ILE A 151 -34.57 24.81 38.95
C ILE A 151 -33.40 24.01 38.39
N VAL A 152 -33.69 22.94 37.63
CA VAL A 152 -32.68 22.11 36.98
C VAL A 152 -31.90 22.93 35.93
N GLY A 153 -32.57 23.81 35.18
CA GLY A 153 -31.92 24.76 34.26
C GLY A 153 -31.00 25.75 34.97
N CYS A 154 -31.38 26.29 36.14
CA CYS A 154 -30.50 27.14 36.96
C CYS A 154 -29.21 26.41 37.37
N VAL A 155 -29.37 25.18 37.85
CA VAL A 155 -28.25 24.32 38.26
C VAL A 155 -27.37 24.01 37.05
N ARG A 156 -27.96 23.75 35.87
CA ARG A 156 -27.21 23.46 34.64
C ARG A 156 -26.41 24.66 34.13
N ALA A 157 -26.99 25.86 34.15
CA ALA A 157 -26.27 27.09 33.80
C ALA A 157 -25.09 27.36 34.75
N ALA A 158 -25.28 27.14 36.06
CA ALA A 158 -24.22 27.28 37.06
C ALA A 158 -23.09 26.26 36.87
N ILE A 159 -23.41 24.98 36.63
CA ILE A 159 -22.40 23.94 36.34
C ILE A 159 -21.68 24.22 35.02
N SER A 160 -22.39 24.73 34.00
CA SER A 160 -21.79 25.09 32.70
C SER A 160 -20.80 26.25 32.83
N LEU A 161 -21.09 27.23 33.71
CA LEU A 161 -20.15 28.30 34.06
C LEU A 161 -18.91 27.75 34.77
N LEU A 162 -19.09 26.85 35.74
CA LEU A 162 -17.96 26.21 36.45
C LEU A 162 -17.09 25.40 35.49
N LEU A 163 -17.70 24.65 34.55
CA LEU A 163 -16.99 23.92 33.50
C LEU A 163 -16.18 24.85 32.60
N LEU A 164 -16.76 25.98 32.19
CA LEU A 164 -16.08 26.99 31.37
C LEU A 164 -14.94 27.68 32.12
N LEU A 165 -15.12 27.99 33.41
CA LEU A 165 -14.07 28.57 34.25
C LEU A 165 -12.92 27.59 34.49
N ASP A 166 -13.19 26.31 34.82
CA ASP A 166 -12.15 25.28 34.97
C ASP A 166 -11.39 25.07 33.63
N ALA A 167 -12.10 25.15 32.49
CA ALA A 167 -11.49 25.09 31.17
C ALA A 167 -10.67 26.35 30.82
N PHE A 168 -11.13 27.55 31.19
CA PHE A 168 -10.40 28.80 30.96
C PHE A 168 -9.13 28.88 31.81
N VAL A 169 -9.21 28.47 33.08
CA VAL A 169 -8.04 28.37 33.97
C VAL A 169 -6.98 27.47 33.33
N LEU A 170 -7.36 26.34 32.71
CA LEU A 170 -6.43 25.47 31.99
C LEU A 170 -5.74 26.16 30.81
N LEU A 171 -6.43 27.06 30.12
CA LEU A 171 -5.87 27.82 28.99
C LEU A 171 -4.86 28.87 29.47
N VAL A 172 -5.09 29.47 30.64
CA VAL A 172 -4.27 30.56 31.21
C VAL A 172 -3.09 30.04 32.04
N THR A 173 -3.29 29.01 32.88
CA THR A 173 -2.21 28.51 33.77
C THR A 173 -1.03 27.94 33.01
N LYS A 174 -1.23 27.48 31.76
CA LYS A 174 -0.14 26.96 30.94
C LYS A 174 0.68 28.06 30.25
N GLN A 175 0.09 29.23 29.99
CA GLN A 175 0.85 30.36 29.45
C GLN A 175 1.92 30.85 30.46
N ALA A 176 1.73 30.55 31.74
CA ALA A 176 2.74 30.74 32.79
C ALA A 176 3.77 29.59 32.86
N GLU A 177 3.37 28.33 32.66
CA GLU A 177 4.29 27.17 32.67
C GLU A 177 5.23 27.13 31.45
N ASP A 178 4.75 27.39 30.24
CA ASP A 178 5.59 27.42 29.01
C ASP A 178 6.64 28.56 29.08
N SER A 179 6.44 29.61 29.88
CA SER A 179 7.43 30.69 30.11
C SER A 179 8.52 30.34 31.13
N THR A 180 8.32 29.27 31.91
CA THR A 180 9.26 28.82 32.95
C THR A 180 9.98 27.51 32.61
N ASP A 181 9.56 26.81 31.55
CA ASP A 181 10.06 25.47 31.19
C ASP A 181 11.18 25.47 30.14
N GLU A 182 11.48 26.59 29.47
CA GLU A 182 12.65 26.69 28.56
C GLU A 182 14.00 26.59 29.31
N GLU A 183 14.03 26.84 30.62
CA GLU A 183 15.25 26.73 31.43
C GLU A 183 15.44 25.35 32.11
N ARG A 184 14.52 24.38 31.91
CA ARG A 184 14.58 23.08 32.60
C ARG A 184 14.43 21.84 31.72
N GLN A 185 14.64 21.94 30.41
CA GLN A 185 14.86 20.73 29.60
C GLN A 185 16.27 20.16 29.81
N SER A 186 16.33 19.02 30.49
CA SER A 186 17.50 18.14 30.55
C SER A 186 17.78 17.56 29.16
N LEU A 187 18.99 17.75 28.65
CA LEU A 187 19.44 17.39 27.30
C LEU A 187 19.79 15.89 27.15
N LEU A 188 19.21 15.01 27.99
CA LEU A 188 19.46 13.57 28.01
C LEU A 188 18.11 12.85 28.15
N GLY A 189 17.82 12.01 27.17
CA GLY A 189 16.55 11.30 27.01
C GLY A 189 16.20 10.39 28.18
N ASP A 190 14.90 10.33 28.46
CA ASP A 190 14.29 9.42 29.43
C ASP A 190 14.32 7.97 28.91
N GLU A 191 14.88 7.06 29.71
CA GLU A 191 14.44 5.67 29.76
C GLU A 191 13.90 5.34 31.16
N PRO A 192 12.91 4.42 31.26
CA PRO A 192 12.05 4.30 32.42
C PRO A 192 12.70 3.54 33.59
N THR A 193 12.45 4.07 34.79
CA THR A 193 12.94 3.55 36.07
C THR A 193 12.43 2.14 36.42
N GLY A 194 13.35 1.28 36.87
CA GLY A 194 13.03 0.01 37.53
C GLY A 194 14.20 -0.65 38.28
N GLN A 195 14.49 -0.14 39.48
CA GLN A 195 15.06 -0.84 40.66
C GLN A 195 16.59 -1.00 40.90
N THR A 196 16.96 -0.48 42.09
CA THR A 196 17.96 -0.91 43.08
C THR A 196 19.45 -0.52 42.98
N ARG A 197 19.81 0.41 43.91
CA ARG A 197 21.09 0.69 44.62
C ARG A 197 22.19 -0.38 44.46
N THR A 198 23.46 -0.03 44.22
CA THR A 198 24.42 0.52 45.22
C THR A 198 25.75 1.08 44.65
N SER A 199 26.26 2.14 45.30
CA SER A 199 27.69 2.58 45.47
C SER A 199 28.56 3.10 44.29
N ALA A 200 29.21 4.24 44.57
CA ALA A 200 30.06 5.14 43.75
C ALA A 200 31.51 4.64 43.46
N PRO A 201 32.44 5.45 42.86
CA PRO A 201 32.35 6.53 41.87
C PRO A 201 33.16 6.24 40.58
N LYS A 202 32.90 7.02 39.51
CA LYS A 202 33.60 6.98 38.22
C LYS A 202 35.06 7.44 38.31
N SER A 203 35.97 6.68 37.69
CA SER A 203 37.26 7.16 37.19
C SER A 203 37.27 7.10 35.65
N SER A 204 38.14 7.94 35.09
CA SER A 204 38.12 8.53 33.76
C SER A 204 38.81 7.71 32.65
N THR A 205 38.51 8.13 31.41
CA THR A 205 39.30 8.07 30.14
C THR A 205 38.95 6.94 29.15
N PRO A 206 38.65 7.27 27.87
CA PRO A 206 38.41 6.27 26.82
C PRO A 206 39.74 5.84 26.18
N SER A 207 39.98 4.54 26.04
CA SER A 207 41.07 4.00 25.23
C SER A 207 40.52 3.04 24.18
N TYR A 208 40.93 3.35 22.97
CA TYR A 208 40.72 2.66 21.69
C TYR A 208 41.33 1.25 21.68
N GLY A 209 40.61 0.30 21.10
CA GLY A 209 41.14 -0.96 20.52
C GLY A 209 41.60 -2.04 21.50
N ALA A 210 40.72 -3.01 21.81
CA ALA A 210 41.11 -4.38 22.13
C ALA A 210 39.94 -5.35 21.86
N ILE A 211 40.22 -6.39 21.08
CA ILE A 211 39.38 -7.58 20.89
C ILE A 211 39.64 -8.51 22.07
N LEU A 212 38.60 -8.97 22.76
CA LEU A 212 38.62 -10.06 23.75
C LEU A 212 37.25 -10.78 23.75
N PRO A 213 37.18 -12.05 24.19
CA PRO A 213 36.79 -13.20 23.38
C PRO A 213 35.34 -13.65 23.57
N MET A 214 34.89 -14.48 22.63
CA MET A 214 33.67 -15.28 22.69
C MET A 214 33.50 -15.95 24.06
N ASP A 215 32.37 -15.69 24.70
CA ASP A 215 31.70 -16.67 25.55
C ASP A 215 30.28 -16.82 25.04
N SER A 216 29.93 -18.09 24.88
CA SER A 216 28.71 -18.65 24.33
C SER A 216 27.48 -18.26 25.13
N ASP A 217 26.49 -17.68 24.44
CA ASP A 217 25.07 -17.94 24.64
C ASP A 217 24.35 -17.46 23.36
N ASP A 218 24.27 -18.37 22.39
CA ASP A 218 23.53 -18.20 21.14
C ASP A 218 22.02 -18.24 21.44
N GLU A 219 21.41 -17.07 21.68
CA GLU A 219 20.04 -16.83 21.25
C GLU A 219 20.12 -16.20 19.85
N MET A 220 19.62 -16.95 18.86
CA MET A 220 19.53 -16.51 17.47
C MET A 220 18.54 -15.34 17.37
N ASP A 221 19.05 -14.10 17.38
CA ASP A 221 18.38 -12.97 16.76
C ASP A 221 18.54 -13.10 15.24
N SER A 222 17.51 -13.64 14.60
CA SER A 222 17.34 -13.57 13.15
C SER A 222 16.18 -12.62 12.83
N ASP A 223 16.56 -11.50 12.20
CA ASP A 223 15.78 -10.66 11.28
C ASP A 223 14.57 -9.91 11.86
N ASP A 224 14.86 -8.79 12.52
CA ASP A 224 13.92 -7.72 12.94
C ASP A 224 13.69 -6.66 11.83
N ASP A 225 14.09 -6.92 10.59
CA ASP A 225 14.23 -5.87 9.55
C ASP A 225 12.94 -5.47 8.79
N ASP A 226 11.79 -6.14 8.98
CA ASP A 226 10.63 -5.96 8.07
C ASP A 226 9.36 -5.36 8.71
N ASP A 227 9.26 -5.22 10.04
CA ASP A 227 8.12 -4.55 10.69
C ASP A 227 8.32 -3.03 10.89
N ASP A 228 9.56 -2.57 10.69
CA ASP A 228 9.90 -1.16 10.49
C ASP A 228 9.25 -0.58 9.22
N ASP A 229 8.79 -1.39 8.28
CA ASP A 229 8.16 -0.87 7.07
C ASP A 229 6.72 -0.40 7.29
N ALA A 230 5.89 -1.05 8.12
CA ALA A 230 4.50 -0.62 8.30
C ALA A 230 4.36 0.50 9.35
N GLU A 231 5.15 0.44 10.43
CA GLU A 231 5.23 1.53 11.41
C GLU A 231 6.09 2.68 10.88
N GLY A 232 7.17 2.40 10.14
CA GLY A 232 7.96 3.40 9.42
C GLY A 232 7.21 4.03 8.24
N ILE A 233 6.38 3.32 7.47
CA ILE A 233 5.49 3.95 6.47
C ILE A 233 4.45 4.84 7.15
N LYS A 234 3.86 4.42 8.28
CA LYS A 234 2.91 5.26 9.03
C LYS A 234 3.58 6.46 9.71
N ALA A 235 4.83 6.31 10.17
CA ALA A 235 5.62 7.39 10.74
C ALA A 235 6.06 8.37 9.64
N LYS A 236 6.53 7.87 8.49
CA LYS A 236 6.81 8.66 7.27
C LYS A 236 5.56 9.36 6.77
N GLN A 237 4.39 8.71 6.82
CA GLN A 237 3.10 9.30 6.54
C GLN A 237 2.80 10.44 7.48
N ALA A 238 2.85 10.21 8.79
CA ALA A 238 2.60 11.24 9.78
C ALA A 238 3.56 12.43 9.62
N GLN A 239 4.84 12.14 9.36
CA GLN A 239 5.87 13.13 9.08
C GLN A 239 5.54 13.94 7.82
N ARG A 240 5.16 13.30 6.71
CA ARG A 240 4.75 13.99 5.47
C ARG A 240 3.45 14.76 5.61
N LEU A 241 2.49 14.20 6.34
CA LEU A 241 1.24 14.87 6.67
C LEU A 241 1.54 16.17 7.43
N GLU A 242 2.54 16.15 8.32
CA GLU A 242 3.06 17.33 9.02
C GLU A 242 3.86 18.27 8.10
N GLU A 243 4.74 17.75 7.23
CA GLU A 243 5.55 18.53 6.26
C GLU A 243 4.70 19.22 5.19
N GLU A 244 3.63 18.58 4.70
CA GLU A 244 2.71 19.10 3.68
C GLU A 244 1.59 19.97 4.27
N GLY A 245 1.59 20.20 5.59
CA GLY A 245 0.68 21.14 6.26
C GLY A 245 -0.75 20.63 6.45
N GLY A 246 -0.94 19.31 6.57
CA GLY A 246 -2.23 18.66 6.85
C GLY A 246 -2.72 17.72 5.75
N TRP A 247 -3.88 17.11 5.98
CA TRP A 247 -4.54 16.20 5.04
C TRP A 247 -4.83 16.83 3.68
N PHE A 248 -5.04 18.14 3.61
CA PHE A 248 -5.28 18.85 2.35
C PHE A 248 -4.01 18.92 1.49
N GLY A 249 -2.84 19.12 2.10
CA GLY A 249 -1.56 19.05 1.39
C GLY A 249 -1.28 17.64 0.90
N TYR A 250 -1.51 16.66 1.77
CA TYR A 250 -1.38 15.23 1.45
C TYR A 250 -2.25 14.78 0.29
N LEU A 251 -3.55 15.10 0.32
CA LEU A 251 -4.46 14.76 -0.78
C LEU A 251 -4.11 15.51 -2.08
N LYS A 252 -3.46 16.68 -2.00
CA LYS A 252 -2.96 17.39 -3.17
C LYS A 252 -1.81 16.63 -3.85
N GLY A 253 -1.00 15.86 -3.12
CA GLY A 253 0.02 14.98 -3.71
C GLY A 253 -0.59 13.94 -4.66
N PHE A 254 -1.79 13.43 -4.35
CA PHE A 254 -2.53 12.51 -5.21
C PHE A 254 -3.22 13.18 -6.40
N ALA A 255 -3.23 14.52 -6.48
CA ALA A 255 -3.84 15.24 -7.60
C ALA A 255 -3.14 14.93 -8.95
N ILE A 256 -1.89 14.45 -8.91
CA ILE A 256 -1.13 14.00 -10.09
C ILE A 256 -1.90 12.91 -10.85
N PHE A 257 -2.69 12.10 -10.17
CA PHE A 257 -3.45 11.02 -10.80
C PHE A 257 -4.80 11.45 -11.39
N LEU A 258 -5.37 12.59 -10.96
CA LEU A 258 -6.69 13.03 -11.39
C LEU A 258 -6.85 13.13 -12.92
N PRO A 259 -5.86 13.63 -13.69
CA PRO A 259 -5.94 13.63 -15.15
C PRO A 259 -6.01 12.23 -15.77
N TYR A 260 -5.46 11.21 -15.10
CA TYR A 260 -5.44 9.83 -15.58
C TYR A 260 -6.73 9.08 -15.21
N LEU A 261 -7.31 9.41 -14.06
CA LEU A 261 -8.58 8.87 -13.58
C LEU A 261 -9.78 9.49 -14.31
N PHE A 262 -9.72 10.81 -14.54
CA PHE A 262 -10.75 11.58 -15.23
C PHE A 262 -10.16 12.30 -16.45
N PRO A 263 -9.82 11.54 -17.51
CA PRO A 263 -9.22 12.11 -18.71
C PRO A 263 -10.21 13.00 -19.46
N LYS A 264 -9.94 14.31 -19.50
CA LYS A 264 -10.78 15.29 -20.20
C LYS A 264 -10.85 15.03 -21.71
N ASP A 265 -9.81 14.40 -22.27
CA ASP A 265 -9.70 14.12 -23.70
C ASP A 265 -10.56 12.92 -24.13
N ASP A 266 -11.00 12.07 -23.20
CA ASP A 266 -11.78 10.86 -23.50
C ASP A 266 -13.27 11.08 -23.23
N TRP A 267 -13.98 11.55 -24.26
CA TRP A 267 -15.41 11.88 -24.14
C TRP A 267 -16.27 10.69 -23.70
N LYS A 268 -15.87 9.44 -24.02
CA LYS A 268 -16.62 8.25 -23.62
C LYS A 268 -16.58 8.06 -22.11
N VAL A 269 -15.39 8.20 -21.51
CA VAL A 269 -15.21 8.11 -20.06
C VAL A 269 -15.96 9.24 -19.35
N MET A 270 -15.90 10.46 -19.88
CA MET A 270 -16.64 11.60 -19.33
C MET A 270 -18.17 11.43 -19.44
N ALA A 271 -18.68 10.89 -20.55
CA ALA A 271 -20.09 10.59 -20.71
C ALA A 271 -20.56 9.49 -19.73
N CYS A 272 -19.77 8.42 -19.58
CA CYS A 272 -20.01 7.38 -18.58
C CYS A 272 -20.01 7.95 -17.16
N LEU A 273 -19.07 8.85 -16.83
CA LEU A 273 -19.03 9.50 -15.52
C LEU A 273 -20.29 10.33 -15.25
N GLY A 274 -20.72 11.13 -16.23
CA GLY A 274 -21.97 11.88 -16.14
C GLY A 274 -23.19 10.98 -15.96
N LEU A 275 -23.24 9.86 -16.67
CA LEU A 275 -24.30 8.87 -16.54
C LEU A 275 -24.35 8.27 -15.13
N ARG A 276 -23.20 7.92 -14.55
CA ARG A 276 -23.11 7.40 -13.17
C ARG A 276 -23.57 8.44 -12.14
N LEU A 277 -23.18 9.70 -12.30
CA LEU A 277 -23.65 10.78 -11.42
C LEU A 277 -25.17 10.96 -11.49
N ILE A 278 -25.75 10.86 -12.69
CA ILE A 278 -27.21 10.91 -12.87
C ILE A 278 -27.88 9.70 -12.22
N HIS A 279 -27.35 8.49 -12.44
CA HIS A 279 -27.84 7.26 -11.83
C HIS A 279 -27.81 7.34 -10.30
N MET A 280 -26.68 7.77 -9.73
CA MET A 280 -26.51 7.98 -8.29
C MET A 280 -27.58 8.92 -7.71
N LEU A 281 -27.87 10.04 -8.36
CA LEU A 281 -28.92 10.96 -7.93
C LEU A 281 -30.32 10.35 -8.06
N GLN A 282 -30.59 9.66 -9.18
CA GLN A 282 -31.84 8.96 -9.42
C GLN A 282 -32.08 7.86 -8.38
N GLU A 283 -31.07 7.09 -8.02
CA GLU A 283 -31.14 6.01 -7.04
C GLU A 283 -31.61 6.56 -5.68
N ARG A 284 -31.05 7.69 -5.23
CA ARG A 284 -31.45 8.31 -3.95
C ARG A 284 -32.91 8.75 -3.96
N VAL A 285 -33.37 9.30 -5.08
CA VAL A 285 -34.78 9.68 -5.25
C VAL A 285 -35.69 8.44 -5.21
N LEU A 286 -35.35 7.36 -5.94
CA LEU A 286 -36.18 6.15 -5.97
C LEU A 286 -36.13 5.34 -4.68
N ASN A 287 -35.01 5.36 -3.95
CA ASN A 287 -34.88 4.77 -2.63
C ASN A 287 -35.84 5.41 -1.61
N LEU A 288 -36.25 6.66 -1.83
CA LEU A 288 -37.27 7.35 -1.03
C LEU A 288 -38.70 7.12 -1.57
N LEU A 289 -38.88 7.23 -2.90
CA LEU A 289 -40.20 7.16 -3.53
C LEU A 289 -40.80 5.75 -3.49
N THR A 290 -39.98 4.69 -3.59
CA THR A 290 -40.46 3.30 -3.66
C THR A 290 -41.13 2.88 -2.34
N PRO A 291 -40.52 3.05 -1.15
CA PRO A 291 -41.18 2.80 0.13
C PRO A 291 -42.42 3.67 0.33
N ARG A 292 -42.34 4.97 0.00
CA ARG A 292 -43.47 5.91 0.11
C ARG A 292 -44.67 5.45 -0.69
N GLN A 293 -44.44 4.99 -1.91
CA GLN A 293 -45.50 4.56 -2.81
C GLN A 293 -46.24 3.34 -2.25
N LEU A 294 -45.53 2.39 -1.61
CA LEU A 294 -46.18 1.27 -0.93
C LEU A 294 -47.01 1.73 0.27
N GLY A 295 -46.55 2.75 1.01
CA GLY A 295 -47.36 3.39 2.05
C GLY A 295 -48.66 4.00 1.52
N ILE A 296 -48.63 4.69 0.37
CA ILE A 296 -49.83 5.25 -0.28
C ILE A 296 -50.79 4.14 -0.72
N ILE A 297 -50.27 3.06 -1.30
CA ILE A 297 -51.07 1.88 -1.68
C ILE A 297 -51.77 1.31 -0.44
N THR A 298 -51.03 1.15 0.66
CA THR A 298 -51.56 0.63 1.92
C THR A 298 -52.71 1.49 2.45
N ASN A 299 -52.55 2.82 2.46
CA ASN A 299 -53.60 3.75 2.90
C ASN A 299 -54.86 3.66 2.02
N LYS A 300 -54.69 3.57 0.69
CA LYS A 300 -55.82 3.44 -0.25
C LYS A 300 -56.55 2.09 -0.10
N LEU A 301 -55.81 1.01 0.14
CA LEU A 301 -56.40 -0.30 0.41
C LEU A 301 -57.18 -0.32 1.71
N GLN A 302 -56.64 0.28 2.78
CA GLN A 302 -57.34 0.42 4.05
C GLN A 302 -58.65 1.22 3.88
N HIS A 303 -58.60 2.36 3.20
CA HIS A 303 -59.80 3.18 2.97
C HIS A 303 -60.85 2.43 2.13
N SER A 304 -60.42 1.68 1.10
CA SER A 304 -61.30 0.84 0.28
C SER A 304 -61.97 -0.27 1.08
N TYR A 305 -61.25 -0.86 2.05
CA TYR A 305 -61.79 -1.84 2.99
C TYR A 305 -62.82 -1.21 3.95
N GLU A 306 -62.51 -0.06 4.55
CA GLU A 306 -63.41 0.65 5.49
C GLU A 306 -64.72 1.10 4.83
N THR A 307 -64.65 1.61 3.60
CA THR A 307 -65.82 2.06 2.82
C THR A 307 -66.50 0.96 2.01
N GLN A 308 -66.02 -0.29 2.05
CA GLN A 308 -66.50 -1.42 1.24
C GLN A 308 -66.60 -1.11 -0.28
N SER A 309 -65.76 -0.22 -0.79
CA SER A 309 -65.88 0.30 -2.17
C SER A 309 -65.43 -0.70 -3.24
N GLY A 310 -64.57 -1.68 -2.90
CA GLY A 310 -64.02 -2.67 -3.82
C GLY A 310 -63.07 -2.11 -4.89
N VAL A 311 -62.69 -0.83 -4.81
CA VAL A 311 -61.84 -0.18 -5.82
C VAL A 311 -60.37 -0.48 -5.54
N MET A 312 -59.68 -1.06 -6.53
CA MET A 312 -58.25 -1.40 -6.47
C MET A 312 -57.37 -0.23 -6.98
N PRO A 313 -56.29 0.17 -6.27
CA PRO A 313 -55.43 1.28 -6.66
C PRO A 313 -54.39 0.90 -7.75
N TRP A 314 -54.84 0.47 -8.92
CA TRP A 314 -53.98 0.00 -10.02
C TRP A 314 -52.92 1.01 -10.47
N LYS A 315 -53.27 2.31 -10.48
CA LYS A 315 -52.34 3.38 -10.85
C LYS A 315 -51.14 3.44 -9.89
N ASP A 316 -51.40 3.32 -8.60
CA ASP A 316 -50.36 3.41 -7.58
C ASP A 316 -49.45 2.17 -7.58
N ILE A 317 -50.03 1.00 -7.83
CA ILE A 317 -49.30 -0.27 -7.99
C ILE A 317 -48.41 -0.22 -9.23
N GLY A 318 -48.95 0.25 -10.37
CA GLY A 318 -48.17 0.41 -11.59
C GLY A 318 -46.98 1.36 -11.40
N LEU A 319 -47.18 2.46 -10.66
CA LEU A 319 -46.11 3.40 -10.33
C LEU A 319 -45.05 2.77 -9.41
N TRP A 320 -45.47 1.99 -8.40
CA TRP A 320 -44.54 1.27 -7.51
C TRP A 320 -43.71 0.23 -8.27
N VAL A 321 -44.32 -0.53 -9.18
CA VAL A 321 -43.62 -1.49 -10.04
C VAL A 321 -42.64 -0.77 -10.96
N LEU A 322 -43.03 0.37 -11.55
CA LEU A 322 -42.15 1.17 -12.40
C LEU A 322 -40.93 1.69 -11.63
N TYR A 323 -41.14 2.27 -10.44
CA TYR A 323 -40.03 2.72 -9.59
C TYR A 323 -39.11 1.57 -9.20
N SER A 324 -39.69 0.43 -8.81
CA SER A 324 -38.92 -0.78 -8.46
C SER A 324 -38.13 -1.33 -9.65
N TYR A 325 -38.69 -1.29 -10.85
CA TYR A 325 -38.02 -1.71 -12.08
C TYR A 325 -36.85 -0.78 -12.43
N ILE A 326 -37.06 0.54 -12.42
CA ILE A 326 -36.00 1.52 -12.72
C ILE A 326 -34.85 1.39 -11.71
N ASN A 327 -35.18 1.20 -10.42
CA ASN A 327 -34.19 1.03 -9.34
C ASN A 327 -33.53 -0.36 -9.32
N SER A 328 -33.98 -1.29 -10.14
CA SER A 328 -33.42 -2.64 -10.20
C SER A 328 -32.18 -2.69 -11.10
N TYR A 329 -31.38 -3.75 -10.94
CA TYR A 329 -30.26 -4.02 -11.85
C TYR A 329 -30.68 -4.13 -13.33
N ALA A 330 -31.91 -4.60 -13.59
CA ALA A 330 -32.47 -4.70 -14.94
C ALA A 330 -32.94 -3.35 -15.53
N GLY A 331 -33.07 -2.31 -14.69
CA GLY A 331 -33.38 -0.94 -15.09
C GLY A 331 -32.11 -0.18 -15.44
N LEU A 332 -31.72 0.76 -14.59
CA LEU A 332 -30.53 1.59 -14.80
C LEU A 332 -29.24 0.98 -14.24
N GLY A 333 -29.33 -0.03 -13.36
CA GLY A 333 -28.17 -0.63 -12.72
C GLY A 333 -27.20 -1.32 -13.69
N ILE A 334 -27.68 -1.94 -14.77
CA ILE A 334 -26.81 -2.51 -15.82
C ILE A 334 -26.02 -1.41 -16.55
N ILE A 335 -26.64 -0.24 -16.76
CA ILE A 335 -26.00 0.87 -17.45
C ILE A 335 -24.91 1.49 -16.56
N ASP A 336 -25.20 1.64 -15.25
CA ASP A 336 -24.18 2.03 -14.27
C ASP A 336 -23.03 1.03 -14.20
N GLY A 337 -23.33 -0.28 -14.17
CA GLY A 337 -22.30 -1.32 -14.16
C GLY A 337 -21.38 -1.28 -15.39
N ILE A 338 -21.94 -1.10 -16.58
CA ILE A 338 -21.16 -0.94 -17.82
C ILE A 338 -20.35 0.36 -17.78
N ALA A 339 -20.96 1.47 -17.34
CA ALA A 339 -20.26 2.75 -17.22
C ALA A 339 -19.11 2.68 -16.23
N ASN A 340 -19.29 2.00 -15.08
CA ASN A 340 -18.23 1.73 -14.12
C ASN A 340 -17.10 0.96 -14.77
N LEU A 341 -17.41 -0.17 -15.43
CA LEU A 341 -16.41 -1.01 -16.09
C LEU A 341 -15.55 -0.24 -17.11
N VAL A 342 -16.15 0.69 -17.87
CA VAL A 342 -15.41 1.54 -18.81
C VAL A 342 -14.47 2.50 -18.08
N ILE A 343 -14.96 3.16 -17.01
CA ILE A 343 -14.17 4.10 -16.21
C ILE A 343 -13.00 3.37 -15.52
N SER A 344 -13.29 2.30 -14.77
CA SER A 344 -12.30 1.55 -14.00
C SER A 344 -11.20 0.97 -14.88
N ASN A 345 -11.55 0.37 -16.04
CA ASN A 345 -10.54 -0.19 -16.95
C ASN A 345 -9.72 0.88 -17.67
N SER A 346 -10.32 2.03 -18.00
CA SER A 346 -9.57 3.15 -18.58
C SER A 346 -8.57 3.71 -17.58
N ALA A 347 -9.00 3.92 -16.32
CA ALA A 347 -8.13 4.36 -15.24
C ALA A 347 -6.99 3.36 -14.98
N TYR A 348 -7.32 2.07 -14.84
CA TYR A 348 -6.33 0.99 -14.69
C TYR A 348 -5.28 1.02 -15.80
N ARG A 349 -5.72 1.01 -17.07
CA ARG A 349 -4.78 1.06 -18.22
C ARG A 349 -3.84 2.25 -18.15
N ARG A 350 -4.36 3.45 -17.87
CA ARG A 350 -3.57 4.69 -17.86
C ARG A 350 -2.57 4.73 -16.70
N ILE A 351 -2.99 4.36 -15.49
CA ILE A 351 -2.12 4.39 -14.31
C ILE A 351 -1.07 3.28 -14.39
N THR A 352 -1.44 2.07 -14.80
CA THR A 352 -0.49 0.96 -14.93
C THR A 352 0.55 1.24 -16.02
N LEU A 353 0.16 1.83 -17.16
CA LEU A 353 1.12 2.24 -18.19
C LEU A 353 2.06 3.34 -17.71
N LEU A 354 1.53 4.35 -16.99
CA LEU A 354 2.35 5.42 -16.39
C LEU A 354 3.38 4.84 -15.40
N ALA A 355 2.93 3.95 -14.52
CA ALA A 355 3.79 3.28 -13.55
C ALA A 355 4.86 2.44 -14.25
N TYR A 356 4.49 1.67 -15.26
CA TYR A 356 5.39 0.83 -16.04
C TYR A 356 6.47 1.65 -16.78
N GLU A 357 6.06 2.71 -17.48
CA GLU A 357 6.96 3.61 -18.19
C GLU A 357 7.93 4.31 -17.24
N HIS A 358 7.42 4.80 -16.10
CA HIS A 358 8.24 5.45 -15.09
C HIS A 358 9.26 4.48 -14.49
N VAL A 359 8.85 3.29 -14.08
CA VAL A 359 9.75 2.26 -13.51
C VAL A 359 10.88 1.92 -14.49
N LEU A 360 10.57 1.71 -15.77
CA LEU A 360 11.60 1.42 -16.77
C LEU A 360 12.51 2.61 -17.10
N GLY A 361 12.06 3.83 -16.80
CA GLY A 361 12.82 5.06 -16.95
C GLY A 361 13.74 5.38 -15.77
N LEU A 362 13.67 4.63 -14.66
CA LEU A 362 14.52 4.84 -13.50
C LEU A 362 15.97 4.38 -13.75
N SER A 363 16.91 4.93 -12.98
CA SER A 363 18.34 4.62 -13.12
C SER A 363 18.69 3.22 -12.59
N MET A 364 19.88 2.72 -12.95
CA MET A 364 20.36 1.39 -12.55
C MET A 364 20.41 1.21 -11.02
N ASP A 365 20.65 2.29 -10.26
CA ASP A 365 20.64 2.28 -8.80
C ASP A 365 19.32 1.81 -8.21
N PHE A 366 18.21 2.28 -8.79
CA PHE A 366 16.90 1.86 -8.35
C PHE A 366 16.72 0.36 -8.59
N HIS A 367 17.03 -0.11 -9.80
CA HIS A 367 16.84 -1.52 -10.18
C HIS A 367 17.79 -2.51 -9.49
N THR A 368 18.91 -2.05 -8.95
CA THR A 368 19.88 -2.91 -8.25
C THR A 368 19.71 -2.90 -6.74
N SER A 369 19.17 -1.81 -6.18
CA SER A 369 18.92 -1.68 -4.74
C SER A 369 17.52 -2.12 -4.31
N LYS A 370 16.54 -2.05 -5.21
CA LYS A 370 15.14 -2.42 -4.91
C LYS A 370 14.81 -3.84 -5.34
N ASP A 371 14.06 -4.53 -4.49
CA ASP A 371 13.54 -5.86 -4.80
C ASP A 371 12.53 -5.77 -5.96
N SER A 372 12.69 -6.66 -6.94
CA SER A 372 11.82 -6.67 -8.13
C SER A 372 10.37 -7.02 -7.78
N GLY A 373 10.15 -7.80 -6.71
CA GLY A 373 8.82 -8.08 -6.17
C GLY A 373 8.18 -6.86 -5.53
N GLU A 374 8.93 -6.03 -4.80
CA GLU A 374 8.47 -4.75 -4.25
C GLU A 374 8.00 -3.79 -5.37
N VAL A 375 8.79 -3.67 -6.43
CA VAL A 375 8.46 -2.83 -7.61
C VAL A 375 7.21 -3.35 -8.33
N LEU A 376 7.14 -4.67 -8.57
CA LEU A 376 5.95 -5.28 -9.19
C LEU A 376 4.70 -5.03 -8.36
N LYS A 377 4.80 -5.21 -7.04
CA LYS A 377 3.70 -4.97 -6.11
C LYS A 377 3.26 -3.51 -6.12
N ALA A 378 4.19 -2.55 -6.18
CA ALA A 378 3.85 -1.13 -6.28
C ALA A 378 3.09 -0.81 -7.59
N VAL A 379 3.46 -1.44 -8.70
CA VAL A 379 2.75 -1.32 -9.99
C VAL A 379 1.37 -1.98 -9.93
N GLU A 380 1.23 -3.15 -9.32
CA GLU A 380 -0.07 -3.84 -9.15
C GLU A 380 -1.02 -3.05 -8.22
N GLN A 381 -0.48 -2.48 -7.14
CA GLN A 381 -1.21 -1.67 -6.17
C GLN A 381 -1.75 -0.36 -6.76
N ALA A 382 -1.39 0.00 -8.00
CA ALA A 382 -2.00 1.09 -8.75
C ALA A 382 -3.53 1.00 -8.85
N SER A 383 -4.09 -0.22 -8.91
CA SER A 383 -5.54 -0.41 -8.95
C SER A 383 -6.25 0.09 -7.68
N SER A 384 -5.56 0.12 -6.54
CA SER A 384 -6.13 0.58 -5.26
C SER A 384 -6.56 2.04 -5.31
N LEU A 385 -5.93 2.86 -6.16
CA LEU A 385 -6.32 4.26 -6.35
C LEU A 385 -7.69 4.38 -7.03
N ASN A 386 -7.98 3.51 -8.00
CA ASN A 386 -9.28 3.48 -8.66
C ASN A 386 -10.39 3.11 -7.66
N SER A 387 -10.17 2.05 -6.87
CA SER A 387 -11.10 1.62 -5.83
C SER A 387 -11.34 2.70 -4.76
N LEU A 388 -10.31 3.45 -4.39
CA LEU A 388 -10.42 4.54 -3.43
C LEU A 388 -11.37 5.63 -3.95
N ILE A 389 -11.20 6.06 -5.19
CA ILE A 389 -11.98 7.16 -5.76
C ILE A 389 -13.43 6.74 -6.00
N GLU A 390 -13.63 5.52 -6.48
CA GLU A 390 -14.97 4.93 -6.58
C GLU A 390 -15.67 4.92 -5.22
N MET A 391 -14.98 4.42 -4.19
CA MET A 391 -15.51 4.38 -2.83
C MET A 391 -15.82 5.78 -2.28
N VAL A 392 -14.95 6.77 -2.49
CA VAL A 392 -15.18 8.12 -1.95
C VAL A 392 -16.31 8.84 -2.67
N LEU A 393 -16.33 8.83 -4.00
CA LEU A 393 -17.29 9.60 -4.81
C LEU A 393 -18.67 8.94 -4.91
N PHE A 394 -18.73 7.62 -5.07
CA PHE A 394 -19.99 6.91 -5.36
C PHE A 394 -20.55 6.14 -4.17
N ASP A 395 -19.74 5.79 -3.16
CA ASP A 395 -20.24 5.11 -1.95
C ASP A 395 -20.36 6.07 -0.76
N VAL A 396 -19.26 6.71 -0.34
CA VAL A 396 -19.19 7.49 0.92
C VAL A 396 -19.85 8.87 0.81
N ALA A 397 -19.60 9.62 -0.27
CA ALA A 397 -20.20 10.94 -0.40
C ALA A 397 -21.75 10.90 -0.45
N PRO A 398 -22.40 9.95 -1.18
CA PRO A 398 -23.85 9.84 -1.20
C PRO A 398 -24.45 9.40 0.14
N ILE A 399 -23.73 8.60 0.94
CA ILE A 399 -24.14 8.19 2.28
C ILE A 399 -24.43 9.38 3.20
N LEU A 400 -23.60 10.42 3.12
CA LEU A 400 -23.82 11.63 3.93
C LEU A 400 -25.10 12.36 3.51
N LEU A 401 -25.39 12.39 2.21
CA LEU A 401 -26.63 12.95 1.67
C LEU A 401 -27.83 12.12 2.10
N ASP A 402 -27.74 10.79 2.02
CA ASP A 402 -28.80 9.86 2.42
C ASP A 402 -29.16 9.99 3.90
N LEU A 403 -28.16 10.17 4.78
CA LEU A 403 -28.40 10.39 6.20
C LEU A 403 -29.23 11.67 6.43
N VAL A 404 -28.91 12.76 5.74
CA VAL A 404 -29.64 14.04 5.84
C VAL A 404 -31.06 13.90 5.29
N VAL A 405 -31.22 13.29 4.12
CA VAL A 405 -32.53 13.06 3.49
C VAL A 405 -33.40 12.14 4.36
N ALA A 406 -32.82 11.08 4.93
CA ALA A 406 -33.53 10.16 5.80
C ALA A 406 -34.03 10.83 7.08
N MET A 407 -33.19 11.67 7.71
CA MET A 407 -33.59 12.45 8.89
C MET A 407 -34.73 13.41 8.57
N TYR A 408 -34.63 14.15 7.47
CA TYR A 408 -35.69 15.06 7.02
C TYR A 408 -36.99 14.29 6.76
N TYR A 409 -36.91 13.18 6.03
CA TYR A 409 -38.09 12.42 5.63
C TYR A 409 -38.82 11.76 6.81
N VAL A 410 -38.09 11.14 7.73
CA VAL A 410 -38.71 10.47 8.89
C VAL A 410 -39.32 11.46 9.87
N THR A 411 -38.71 12.63 10.03
CA THR A 411 -39.29 13.72 10.84
C THR A 411 -40.66 14.14 10.29
N HIS A 412 -40.82 14.21 8.97
CA HIS A 412 -42.09 14.51 8.32
C HIS A 412 -43.11 13.36 8.40
N LEU A 413 -42.64 12.11 8.38
CA LEU A 413 -43.50 10.93 8.36
C LEU A 413 -44.15 10.65 9.74
N PHE A 414 -43.38 10.78 10.81
CA PHE A 414 -43.87 10.60 12.19
C PHE A 414 -43.77 11.93 12.94
N ASP A 415 -42.71 12.14 13.71
CA ASP A 415 -42.39 13.37 14.42
C ASP A 415 -40.88 13.38 14.71
N ALA A 416 -40.37 14.50 15.24
CA ALA A 416 -38.95 14.68 15.55
C ALA A 416 -38.38 13.65 16.56
N TYR A 417 -39.22 13.01 17.39
CA TYR A 417 -38.81 11.91 18.27
C TYR A 417 -38.26 10.70 17.50
N MET A 418 -38.80 10.43 16.31
CA MET A 418 -38.36 9.31 15.48
C MET A 418 -36.96 9.56 14.92
N ALA A 419 -36.70 10.79 14.46
CA ALA A 419 -35.36 11.20 14.03
C ALA A 419 -34.35 11.09 15.18
N PHE A 420 -34.77 11.40 16.42
CA PHE A 420 -33.92 11.21 17.59
C PHE A 420 -33.55 9.73 17.85
N ILE A 421 -34.51 8.80 17.74
CA ILE A 421 -34.24 7.35 17.88
C ILE A 421 -33.18 6.90 16.87
N ILE A 422 -33.31 7.33 15.61
CA ILE A 422 -32.37 6.98 14.54
C ILE A 422 -30.99 7.60 14.79
N LEU A 423 -30.94 8.85 15.22
CA LEU A 423 -29.69 9.56 15.50
C LEU A 423 -28.96 8.93 16.70
N PHE A 424 -29.70 8.54 17.75
CA PHE A 424 -29.16 7.82 18.90
C PHE A 424 -28.60 6.46 18.49
N MET A 425 -29.37 5.69 17.73
CA MET A 425 -28.94 4.41 17.20
C MET A 425 -27.70 4.56 16.33
N GLY A 426 -27.65 5.55 15.43
CA GLY A 426 -26.48 5.81 14.58
C GLY A 426 -25.22 6.16 15.39
N ALA A 427 -25.34 7.06 16.37
CA ALA A 427 -24.22 7.42 17.25
C ALA A 427 -23.72 6.23 18.08
N ALA A 428 -24.64 5.44 18.64
CA ALA A 428 -24.30 4.22 19.38
C ALA A 428 -23.67 3.15 18.47
N TYR A 429 -24.16 2.99 17.24
CA TYR A 429 -23.65 2.04 16.25
C TYR A 429 -22.20 2.34 15.89
N ILE A 430 -21.90 3.61 15.58
CA ILE A 430 -20.54 4.07 15.28
C ILE A 430 -19.64 3.88 16.50
N SER A 431 -20.12 4.20 17.70
CA SER A 431 -19.35 4.07 18.95
C SER A 431 -18.96 2.60 19.23
N ILE A 432 -19.91 1.67 19.10
CA ILE A 432 -19.63 0.23 19.22
C ILE A 432 -18.66 -0.24 18.14
N GLY A 433 -18.82 0.23 16.91
CA GLY A 433 -17.94 -0.11 15.78
C GLY A 433 -16.49 0.33 16.00
N VAL A 434 -16.29 1.57 16.46
CA VAL A 434 -14.96 2.10 16.81
C VAL A 434 -14.36 1.28 17.96
N TYR A 435 -15.12 1.06 19.03
CA TYR A 435 -14.66 0.27 20.17
C TYR A 435 -14.25 -1.16 19.77
N SER A 436 -15.12 -1.87 19.05
CA SER A 436 -14.83 -3.22 18.54
C SER A 436 -13.59 -3.25 17.64
N THR A 437 -13.47 -2.26 16.75
CA THR A 437 -12.31 -2.13 15.87
C THR A 437 -11.04 -1.97 16.71
N THR A 438 -11.01 -1.07 17.69
CA THR A 438 -9.83 -0.85 18.55
C THR A 438 -9.43 -2.07 19.36
N LEU A 439 -10.40 -2.86 19.85
CA LEU A 439 -10.13 -4.12 20.56
C LEU A 439 -9.57 -5.22 19.64
N SER A 440 -9.97 -5.21 18.37
CA SER A 440 -9.60 -6.23 17.38
C SER A 440 -8.28 -5.91 16.67
N GLN A 441 -7.85 -4.64 16.63
CA GLN A 441 -6.59 -4.22 15.99
C GLN A 441 -5.35 -5.00 16.41
N PRO A 442 -5.03 -5.19 17.71
CA PRO A 442 -3.79 -5.89 18.09
C PRO A 442 -3.77 -7.34 17.61
N LYS A 443 -4.92 -8.02 17.61
CA LYS A 443 -5.05 -9.38 17.08
C LYS A 443 -5.01 -9.42 15.55
N ARG A 444 -5.46 -8.36 14.89
CA ARG A 444 -5.28 -8.21 13.45
C ARG A 444 -3.81 -8.06 13.07
N ARG A 445 -3.03 -7.31 13.85
CA ARG A 445 -1.57 -7.16 13.64
C ARG A 445 -0.89 -8.52 13.72
N ASP A 446 -1.09 -9.25 14.81
CA ASP A 446 -0.58 -10.61 15.02
C ASP A 446 -0.98 -11.57 13.88
N TYR A 447 -2.22 -11.48 13.38
CA TYR A 447 -2.66 -12.26 12.21
C TYR A 447 -1.90 -11.92 10.93
N VAL A 448 -1.76 -10.63 10.61
CA VAL A 448 -1.07 -10.18 9.37
C VAL A 448 0.41 -10.51 9.41
N GLU A 449 1.05 -10.41 10.56
CA GLU A 449 2.45 -10.77 10.80
C GLU A 449 2.69 -12.27 10.53
N LYS A 450 1.89 -13.14 11.16
CA LYS A 450 1.95 -14.60 10.94
C LYS A 450 1.67 -14.98 9.48
N GLN A 451 0.71 -14.31 8.85
CA GLN A 451 0.41 -14.51 7.42
C GLN A 451 1.59 -14.10 6.52
N ARG A 452 2.34 -13.06 6.90
CA ARG A 452 3.56 -12.66 6.18
C ARG A 452 4.66 -13.70 6.36
N MET A 453 4.87 -14.19 7.58
CA MET A 453 5.86 -15.25 7.86
C MET A 453 5.56 -16.54 7.09
N GLU A 454 4.29 -16.93 7.02
CA GLU A 454 3.81 -18.04 6.19
C GLU A 454 4.19 -17.83 4.70
N SER A 455 3.86 -16.65 4.15
CA SER A 455 4.14 -16.32 2.74
C SER A 455 5.64 -16.23 2.45
N SER A 456 6.41 -15.65 3.36
CA SER A 456 7.87 -15.52 3.26
C SER A 456 8.54 -16.88 3.25
N THR A 457 8.14 -17.78 4.15
CA THR A 457 8.67 -19.16 4.21
C THR A 457 8.47 -19.89 2.89
N VAL A 458 7.29 -19.77 2.27
CA VAL A 458 7.04 -20.37 0.94
C VAL A 458 7.91 -19.72 -0.13
N ASN A 459 7.99 -18.39 -0.15
CA ASN A 459 8.76 -17.69 -1.16
C ASN A 459 10.25 -18.06 -1.09
N GLU A 460 10.81 -18.07 0.11
CA GLU A 460 12.20 -18.45 0.40
C GLU A 460 12.48 -19.91 0.01
N THR A 461 11.65 -20.85 0.47
CA THR A 461 11.87 -22.29 0.24
C THR A 461 11.65 -22.68 -1.22
N VAL A 462 10.72 -22.03 -1.93
CA VAL A 462 10.49 -22.29 -3.36
C VAL A 462 11.60 -21.70 -4.22
N HIS A 463 12.08 -20.48 -3.92
CA HIS A 463 13.25 -19.92 -4.61
C HIS A 463 14.51 -20.77 -4.37
N ASN A 464 14.67 -21.27 -3.15
CA ASN A 464 15.81 -22.09 -2.73
C ASN A 464 15.53 -23.60 -2.73
N TRP A 465 14.58 -24.07 -3.56
CA TRP A 465 14.14 -25.47 -3.53
C TRP A 465 15.29 -26.47 -3.76
N GLN A 466 16.29 -26.07 -4.56
CA GLN A 466 17.48 -26.88 -4.81
C GLN A 466 18.29 -27.09 -3.54
N THR A 467 18.46 -26.05 -2.72
CA THR A 467 19.12 -26.15 -1.41
C THR A 467 18.38 -27.11 -0.50
N VAL A 468 17.05 -27.00 -0.42
CA VAL A 468 16.21 -27.93 0.35
C VAL A 468 16.40 -29.37 -0.13
N ALA A 469 16.50 -29.59 -1.44
CA ALA A 469 16.75 -30.89 -2.04
C ALA A 469 18.17 -31.40 -1.77
N TYR A 470 19.20 -30.56 -1.91
CA TYR A 470 20.61 -30.89 -1.67
C TYR A 470 20.85 -31.38 -0.24
N PHE A 471 20.19 -30.77 0.74
CA PHE A 471 20.29 -31.17 2.14
C PHE A 471 19.20 -32.15 2.59
N ASN A 472 18.35 -32.63 1.66
CA ASN A 472 17.23 -33.53 1.93
C ASN A 472 16.33 -33.05 3.10
N ARG A 473 16.01 -31.75 3.11
CA ARG A 473 15.24 -31.09 4.19
C ARG A 473 13.75 -30.92 3.90
N LEU A 474 13.20 -31.63 2.91
CA LEU A 474 11.79 -31.49 2.53
C LEU A 474 10.82 -31.77 3.69
N ALA A 475 11.09 -32.77 4.54
CA ALA A 475 10.27 -33.05 5.72
C ALA A 475 10.38 -31.96 6.81
N PHE A 476 11.55 -31.33 6.93
CA PHE A 476 11.76 -30.22 7.86
C PHE A 476 10.99 -28.98 7.41
N GLU A 477 11.10 -28.59 6.14
CA GLU A 477 10.37 -27.44 5.60
C GLU A 477 8.86 -27.67 5.60
N HIS A 478 8.40 -28.90 5.32
CA HIS A 478 7.00 -29.26 5.48
C HIS A 478 6.49 -29.01 6.91
N LYS A 479 7.27 -29.39 7.93
CA LYS A 479 6.89 -29.19 9.33
C LYS A 479 6.92 -27.70 9.71
N ARG A 480 7.97 -26.96 9.35
CA ARG A 480 8.08 -25.50 9.56
C ARG A 480 6.90 -24.76 8.94
N TYR A 481 6.55 -25.10 7.71
CA TYR A 481 5.41 -24.50 7.03
C TYR A 481 4.06 -24.87 7.67
N ALA A 482 3.88 -26.14 8.07
CA ALA A 482 2.68 -26.58 8.77
C ALA A 482 2.49 -25.84 10.12
N GLU A 483 3.56 -25.60 10.87
CA GLU A 483 3.53 -24.81 12.11
C GLU A 483 3.15 -23.36 11.84
N ASN A 484 3.72 -22.74 10.80
CA ASN A 484 3.35 -21.38 10.38
C ASN A 484 1.87 -21.27 10.01
N ILE A 485 1.32 -22.24 9.25
CA ILE A 485 -0.11 -22.29 8.93
C ILE A 485 -0.96 -22.38 10.20
N ILE A 486 -0.63 -23.27 11.14
CA ILE A 486 -1.39 -23.42 12.39
C ILE A 486 -1.35 -22.12 13.20
N ASN A 487 -0.19 -21.47 13.27
CA ASN A 487 -0.03 -20.18 13.94
C ASN A 487 -0.89 -19.11 13.26
N THR A 488 -0.86 -18.99 11.93
CA THR A 488 -1.72 -18.07 11.16
C THR A 488 -3.19 -18.33 11.44
N ILE A 489 -3.65 -19.58 11.36
CA ILE A 489 -5.04 -19.97 11.60
C ILE A 489 -5.47 -19.64 13.04
N SER A 490 -4.61 -19.90 14.03
CA SER A 490 -4.91 -19.60 15.43
C SER A 490 -5.08 -18.09 15.68
N ALA A 491 -4.19 -17.27 15.12
CA ALA A 491 -4.27 -15.81 15.19
C ALA A 491 -5.48 -15.29 14.41
N GLN A 492 -5.78 -15.89 13.27
CA GLN A 492 -6.96 -15.63 12.46
C GLN A 492 -8.23 -15.83 13.29
N TYR A 493 -8.40 -16.97 13.97
CA TYR A 493 -9.56 -17.20 14.84
C TYR A 493 -9.68 -16.17 15.96
N GLN A 494 -8.58 -15.82 16.63
CA GLN A 494 -8.60 -14.82 17.71
C GLN A 494 -9.02 -13.43 17.20
N TYR A 495 -8.60 -13.05 15.99
CA TYR A 495 -9.03 -11.82 15.35
C TYR A 495 -10.51 -11.87 14.96
N TYR A 496 -10.94 -12.90 14.21
CA TYR A 496 -12.31 -12.98 13.71
C TYR A 496 -13.33 -13.12 14.84
N PHE A 497 -13.04 -13.85 15.92
CA PHE A 497 -13.96 -13.97 17.05
C PHE A 497 -14.23 -12.61 17.71
N ARG A 498 -13.20 -11.78 17.89
CA ARG A 498 -13.33 -10.42 18.44
C ARG A 498 -14.08 -9.48 17.49
N SER A 499 -13.79 -9.55 16.19
CA SER A 499 -14.46 -8.72 15.18
C SER A 499 -15.93 -9.11 15.05
N MET A 500 -16.25 -10.40 15.00
CA MET A 500 -17.60 -10.92 14.89
C MET A 500 -18.45 -10.56 16.12
N GLY A 501 -17.87 -10.62 17.33
CA GLY A 501 -18.55 -10.17 18.55
C GLY A 501 -18.96 -8.69 18.49
N GLY A 502 -18.15 -7.85 17.83
CA GLY A 502 -18.48 -6.45 17.58
C GLY A 502 -19.64 -6.27 16.62
N HIS A 503 -19.62 -6.99 15.48
CA HIS A 503 -20.72 -6.96 14.51
C HIS A 503 -22.03 -7.47 15.12
N ALA A 504 -21.98 -8.54 15.93
CA ALA A 504 -23.16 -9.03 16.65
C ALA A 504 -23.74 -7.97 17.60
N ALA A 505 -22.91 -7.21 18.30
CA ALA A 505 -23.38 -6.12 19.17
C ALA A 505 -24.02 -4.97 18.37
N GLN A 506 -23.48 -4.64 17.19
CA GLN A 506 -24.06 -3.66 16.28
C GLN A 506 -25.42 -4.10 15.72
N ASP A 507 -25.55 -5.36 15.33
CA ASP A 507 -26.81 -5.92 14.80
C ASP A 507 -27.89 -5.99 15.89
N LEU A 508 -27.53 -6.37 17.12
CA LEU A 508 -28.44 -6.31 18.26
C LEU A 508 -28.95 -4.89 18.50
N LEU A 509 -28.05 -3.90 18.52
CA LEU A 509 -28.44 -2.48 18.67
C LEU A 509 -29.42 -2.05 17.57
N THR A 510 -29.14 -2.41 16.32
CA THR A 510 -30.00 -2.06 15.18
C THR A 510 -31.37 -2.75 15.27
N THR A 511 -31.40 -4.00 15.75
CA THR A 511 -32.65 -4.76 15.98
C THR A 511 -33.50 -4.14 17.08
N PHE A 512 -32.90 -3.77 18.22
CA PHE A 512 -33.61 -3.09 19.30
C PHE A 512 -34.06 -1.68 18.88
N GLY A 513 -33.23 -0.96 18.12
CA GLY A 513 -33.57 0.33 17.53
C GLY A 513 -34.77 0.22 16.58
N PHE A 514 -34.81 -0.81 15.74
CA PHE A 514 -35.93 -1.10 14.84
C PHE A 514 -37.21 -1.42 15.60
N ALA A 515 -37.12 -2.25 16.63
CA ALA A 515 -38.25 -2.59 17.49
C ALA A 515 -38.80 -1.33 18.17
N GLY A 516 -37.94 -0.47 18.73
CA GLY A 516 -38.33 0.80 19.35
C GLY A 516 -39.00 1.75 18.35
N ALA A 517 -38.43 1.89 17.16
CA ALA A 517 -38.99 2.65 16.04
C ALA A 517 -40.40 2.14 15.64
N CYS A 518 -40.58 0.82 15.54
CA CYS A 518 -41.87 0.22 15.21
C CYS A 518 -42.90 0.44 16.33
N VAL A 519 -42.54 0.24 17.60
CA VAL A 519 -43.44 0.48 18.75
C VAL A 519 -43.90 1.94 18.80
N PHE A 520 -42.98 2.89 18.58
CA PHE A 520 -43.31 4.31 18.51
C PHE A 520 -44.25 4.63 17.33
N GLY A 521 -43.93 4.10 16.14
CA GLY A 521 -44.76 4.27 14.95
C GLY A 521 -46.17 3.68 15.12
N MET A 522 -46.28 2.48 15.70
CA MET A 522 -47.56 1.84 16.00
C MET A 522 -48.37 2.63 17.02
N THR A 523 -47.74 3.16 18.07
CA THR A 523 -48.42 4.02 19.08
C THR A 523 -49.00 5.28 18.43
N SER A 524 -48.26 5.90 17.51
CA SER A 524 -48.72 7.08 16.75
C SER A 524 -49.91 6.78 15.84
N ILE A 525 -50.03 5.53 15.37
CA ILE A 525 -51.16 5.07 14.55
C ILE A 525 -52.37 4.73 15.43
N VAL A 526 -52.17 4.00 16.53
CA VAL A 526 -53.25 3.62 17.48
C VAL A 526 -53.89 4.87 18.10
N THR A 527 -53.11 5.91 18.37
CA THR A 527 -53.61 7.21 18.84
C THR A 527 -54.25 8.08 17.74
N GLY A 528 -54.34 7.58 16.51
CA GLY A 528 -55.01 8.24 15.39
C GLY A 528 -54.25 9.43 14.79
N ARG A 529 -52.98 9.65 15.16
CA ARG A 529 -52.19 10.81 14.71
C ARG A 529 -51.65 10.63 13.29
N LYS A 530 -51.39 9.39 12.86
CA LYS A 530 -50.75 9.06 11.58
C LYS A 530 -51.42 7.84 10.92
N PRO A 531 -51.45 7.75 9.58
CA PRO A 531 -52.04 6.63 8.86
C PRO A 531 -51.14 5.38 8.85
N VAL A 532 -51.74 4.19 8.66
CA VAL A 532 -51.05 2.89 8.73
C VAL A 532 -49.93 2.75 7.69
N GLY A 533 -50.09 3.35 6.51
CA GLY A 533 -49.09 3.34 5.44
C GLY A 533 -47.76 3.99 5.81
N ASN A 534 -47.72 4.85 6.83
CA ASN A 534 -46.46 5.42 7.33
C ASN A 534 -45.58 4.35 7.99
N LEU A 535 -46.18 3.36 8.67
CA LEU A 535 -45.44 2.23 9.25
C LEU A 535 -44.88 1.31 8.16
N VAL A 536 -45.64 1.03 7.10
CA VAL A 536 -45.16 0.25 5.96
C VAL A 536 -43.98 0.94 5.28
N THR A 537 -44.10 2.26 5.07
CA THR A 537 -43.02 3.09 4.52
C THR A 537 -41.76 3.00 5.39
N LEU A 538 -41.90 3.11 6.71
CA LEU A 538 -40.79 2.99 7.66
C LEU A 538 -40.11 1.62 7.59
N ILE A 539 -40.88 0.53 7.62
CA ILE A 539 -40.35 -0.84 7.59
C ILE A 539 -39.54 -1.07 6.31
N MET A 540 -40.06 -0.63 5.16
CA MET A 540 -39.33 -0.75 3.89
C MET A 540 -38.09 0.15 3.81
N TYR A 541 -38.19 1.37 4.35
CA TYR A 541 -37.10 2.34 4.29
C TYR A 541 -36.00 2.05 5.32
N TRP A 542 -36.27 1.23 6.34
CA TRP A 542 -35.35 0.93 7.44
C TRP A 542 -33.95 0.48 6.98
N HIS A 543 -33.89 -0.43 6.01
CA HIS A 543 -32.60 -0.92 5.48
C HIS A 543 -31.81 0.19 4.79
N THR A 544 -32.47 1.03 4.00
CA THR A 544 -31.83 2.20 3.34
C THR A 544 -31.29 3.19 4.36
N MET A 545 -31.96 3.34 5.52
CA MET A 545 -31.52 4.23 6.58
C MET A 545 -30.32 3.70 7.38
N THR A 546 -30.25 2.39 7.57
CA THR A 546 -29.21 1.75 8.41
C THR A 546 -27.98 1.32 7.62
N SER A 547 -28.13 1.01 6.33
CA SER A 547 -27.03 0.61 5.44
C SER A 547 -25.84 1.60 5.43
N PRO A 548 -26.05 2.94 5.40
CA PRO A 548 -24.96 3.91 5.48
C PRO A 548 -24.09 3.79 6.73
N LEU A 549 -24.66 3.38 7.87
CA LEU A 549 -23.93 3.20 9.12
C LEU A 549 -22.92 2.03 9.02
N TYR A 550 -23.32 0.94 8.35
CA TYR A 550 -22.47 -0.21 8.11
C TYR A 550 -21.29 0.16 7.20
N VAL A 551 -21.58 0.83 6.08
CA VAL A 551 -20.57 1.24 5.11
C VAL A 551 -19.58 2.22 5.75
N LEU A 552 -20.05 3.23 6.49
CA LEU A 552 -19.17 4.22 7.15
C LEU A 552 -18.16 3.55 8.10
N SER A 553 -18.58 2.50 8.83
CA SER A 553 -17.70 1.75 9.74
C SER A 553 -16.62 0.93 9.02
N TYR A 554 -16.85 0.53 7.78
CA TYR A 554 -15.93 -0.27 6.97
C TYR A 554 -15.05 0.61 6.05
N SER A 555 -15.65 1.61 5.41
CA SER A 555 -15.00 2.51 4.45
C SER A 555 -13.83 3.26 5.03
N PHE A 556 -13.87 3.70 6.30
CA PHE A 556 -12.72 4.40 6.90
C PHE A 556 -11.44 3.55 6.87
N ARG A 557 -11.56 2.25 7.17
CA ARG A 557 -10.43 1.32 7.16
C ARG A 557 -9.94 1.04 5.74
N HIS A 558 -10.88 0.88 4.80
CA HIS A 558 -10.55 0.67 3.40
C HIS A 558 -9.87 1.86 2.78
N ILE A 559 -10.41 3.06 2.95
CA ILE A 559 -9.79 4.32 2.51
C ILE A 559 -8.38 4.42 3.07
N SER A 560 -8.18 4.14 4.36
CA SER A 560 -6.85 4.16 4.97
C SER A 560 -5.88 3.15 4.33
N SER A 561 -6.34 1.93 4.05
CA SER A 561 -5.51 0.90 3.40
C SER A 561 -5.18 1.26 1.95
N SER A 562 -6.17 1.69 1.18
CA SER A 562 -6.00 2.09 -0.22
C SER A 562 -5.13 3.33 -0.36
N LEU A 563 -5.15 4.25 0.62
CA LEU A 563 -4.23 5.39 0.66
C LEU A 563 -2.78 4.94 0.88
N ILE A 564 -2.54 3.95 1.77
CA ILE A 564 -1.19 3.40 1.99
C ILE A 564 -0.66 2.76 0.70
N ASP A 565 -1.49 1.95 0.02
CA ASP A 565 -1.12 1.31 -1.24
C ASP A 565 -0.88 2.35 -2.35
N ALA A 566 -1.76 3.35 -2.47
CA ALA A 566 -1.60 4.42 -3.44
C ALA A 566 -0.38 5.31 -3.14
N GLU A 567 0.00 5.46 -1.88
CA GLU A 567 1.20 6.20 -1.50
C GLU A 567 2.48 5.52 -1.95
N ARG A 568 2.56 4.19 -1.85
CA ARG A 568 3.72 3.45 -2.38
C ARG A 568 3.92 3.72 -3.87
N LEU A 569 2.84 3.71 -4.64
CA LEU A 569 2.87 4.09 -6.04
C LEU A 569 3.28 5.57 -6.22
N LEU A 570 2.73 6.48 -5.43
CA LEU A 570 3.07 7.92 -5.51
C LEU A 570 4.56 8.14 -5.18
N GLN A 571 5.11 7.44 -4.18
CA GLN A 571 6.52 7.47 -3.83
C GLN A 571 7.39 6.95 -4.99
N MET A 572 6.97 5.85 -5.60
CA MET A 572 7.64 5.31 -6.78
C MET A 572 7.65 6.34 -7.92
N LEU A 573 6.50 6.95 -8.25
CA LEU A 573 6.39 7.97 -9.32
C LEU A 573 7.12 9.28 -9.03
N ASN A 574 7.30 9.63 -7.75
CA ASN A 574 8.07 10.79 -7.34
C ASN A 574 9.58 10.51 -7.29
N THR A 575 10.00 9.25 -7.41
CA THR A 575 11.41 8.89 -7.47
C THR A 575 11.99 9.46 -8.76
N LYS A 576 13.07 10.23 -8.64
CA LYS A 576 13.74 10.80 -9.80
C LYS A 576 14.89 9.87 -10.21
N PRO A 577 15.10 9.62 -11.51
CA PRO A 577 16.27 8.90 -11.95
C PRO A 577 17.53 9.71 -11.59
N THR A 578 18.55 9.03 -11.05
CA THR A 578 19.85 9.65 -10.74
C THR A 578 20.53 10.18 -12.02
N VAL A 579 20.33 9.48 -13.13
CA VAL A 579 20.87 9.81 -14.45
C VAL A 579 19.70 10.19 -15.36
N ALA A 580 19.62 11.47 -15.72
CA ALA A 580 18.60 12.00 -16.61
C ALA A 580 19.23 12.75 -17.79
N ASP A 581 18.50 12.83 -18.89
CA ASP A 581 18.90 13.67 -20.02
C ASP A 581 18.75 15.14 -19.63
N MET A 582 19.74 15.97 -19.95
CA MET A 582 19.62 17.41 -19.75
C MET A 582 18.52 17.99 -20.66
N GLU A 583 17.85 19.05 -20.20
CA GLU A 583 16.88 19.76 -21.05
C GLU A 583 17.58 20.27 -22.32
N GLY A 584 17.09 19.85 -23.49
CA GLY A 584 17.69 20.19 -24.79
C GLY A 584 18.95 19.39 -25.15
N ALA A 585 19.21 18.26 -24.49
CA ALA A 585 20.24 17.31 -24.91
C ALA A 585 20.09 16.94 -26.39
N LYS A 586 21.21 16.92 -27.12
CA LYS A 586 21.23 16.60 -28.55
C LYS A 586 21.44 15.11 -28.76
N ASP A 587 21.11 14.62 -29.95
CA ASP A 587 21.48 13.26 -30.33
C ASP A 587 22.99 13.16 -30.55
N LEU A 588 23.57 12.04 -30.10
CA LEU A 588 24.99 11.75 -30.26
C LEU A 588 25.32 11.49 -31.74
N GLU A 589 26.18 12.31 -32.31
CA GLU A 589 26.72 12.09 -33.66
C GLU A 589 28.04 11.32 -33.59
N VAL A 590 28.06 10.05 -33.97
CA VAL A 590 29.27 9.22 -33.97
C VAL A 590 29.89 9.17 -35.37
N HIS A 591 31.11 9.67 -35.51
CA HIS A 591 31.89 9.67 -36.74
C HIS A 591 32.98 8.59 -36.71
N THR A 592 33.91 8.72 -35.77
CA THR A 592 35.05 7.81 -35.64
C THR A 592 34.85 6.78 -34.54
N GLY A 593 34.01 7.07 -33.54
CA GLY A 593 33.87 6.23 -32.35
C GLY A 593 35.09 6.33 -31.43
N GLU A 594 35.78 7.47 -31.44
CA GLU A 594 36.83 7.77 -30.47
C GLU A 594 36.20 7.97 -29.09
N VAL A 595 36.75 7.33 -28.06
CA VAL A 595 36.26 7.43 -26.68
C VAL A 595 37.37 7.95 -25.78
N GLU A 596 37.08 9.00 -25.01
CA GLU A 596 38.03 9.65 -24.11
C GLU A 596 37.47 9.72 -22.70
N PHE A 597 38.20 9.14 -21.74
CA PHE A 597 38.01 9.35 -20.31
C PHE A 597 39.03 10.40 -19.88
N LYS A 598 38.55 11.49 -19.29
CA LYS A 598 39.38 12.60 -18.83
C LYS A 598 39.17 12.80 -17.35
N ASP A 599 40.21 12.46 -16.59
CA ASP A 599 40.34 12.62 -15.14
C ASP A 599 39.10 12.07 -14.40
N VAL A 600 38.64 10.89 -14.82
CA VAL A 600 37.37 10.32 -14.38
C VAL A 600 37.47 9.84 -12.94
N GLU A 601 36.54 10.30 -12.12
CA GLU A 601 36.34 9.86 -10.75
C GLU A 601 34.91 9.35 -10.58
N PHE A 602 34.75 8.29 -9.77
CA PHE A 602 33.43 7.75 -9.48
C PHE A 602 33.39 6.97 -8.15
N HIS A 603 32.25 7.09 -7.47
CA HIS A 603 31.93 6.34 -6.25
C HIS A 603 30.44 6.00 -6.19
N TYR A 604 30.08 4.78 -5.78
CA TYR A 604 28.67 4.44 -5.48
C TYR A 604 28.24 5.02 -4.12
N ASP A 605 29.14 4.93 -3.13
CA ASP A 605 29.02 5.58 -1.82
C ASP A 605 30.17 6.61 -1.72
N PRO A 606 29.89 7.90 -1.39
CA PRO A 606 30.92 8.91 -1.19
C PRO A 606 32.07 8.51 -0.25
N ARG A 607 31.83 7.56 0.66
CA ARG A 607 32.82 7.04 1.62
C ARG A 607 33.82 6.07 0.97
N LYS A 608 33.52 5.51 -0.20
CA LYS A 608 34.32 4.46 -0.85
C LYS A 608 34.53 4.75 -2.35
N PRO A 609 35.60 5.47 -2.73
CA PRO A 609 35.91 5.74 -4.13
C PRO A 609 36.26 4.45 -4.89
N ILE A 610 35.65 4.27 -6.06
CA ILE A 610 35.81 3.08 -6.91
C ILE A 610 36.72 3.36 -8.10
N ILE A 611 36.58 4.51 -8.74
CA ILE A 611 37.44 4.97 -9.84
C ILE A 611 38.10 6.27 -9.41
N LYS A 612 39.42 6.37 -9.57
CA LYS A 612 40.24 7.49 -9.11
C LYS A 612 41.10 8.04 -10.24
N ASN A 613 40.76 9.25 -10.70
CA ASN A 613 41.51 10.03 -11.67
C ASN A 613 41.98 9.22 -12.90
N VAL A 614 41.04 8.50 -13.52
CA VAL A 614 41.34 7.64 -14.68
C VAL A 614 41.26 8.44 -15.97
N SER A 615 42.38 8.47 -16.71
CA SER A 615 42.51 9.13 -18.01
C SER A 615 42.95 8.14 -19.10
N LEU A 616 42.14 7.97 -20.15
CA LEU A 616 42.45 7.12 -21.30
C LEU A 616 41.80 7.64 -22.57
N LYS A 617 42.41 7.36 -23.73
CA LYS A 617 41.87 7.75 -25.04
C LYS A 617 41.98 6.58 -26.02
N ALA A 618 40.84 6.09 -26.48
CA ALA A 618 40.70 4.99 -27.42
C ALA A 618 40.33 5.55 -28.79
N LYS A 619 41.18 5.35 -29.81
CA LYS A 619 40.87 5.82 -31.17
C LYS A 619 39.80 4.93 -31.80
N GLY A 620 39.10 5.50 -32.79
CA GLY A 620 38.13 4.76 -33.61
C GLY A 620 38.68 3.43 -34.13
N GLY A 621 37.98 2.33 -33.84
CA GLY A 621 38.34 0.99 -34.30
C GLY A 621 39.38 0.25 -33.45
N GLN A 622 39.89 0.86 -32.37
CA GLN A 622 40.84 0.19 -31.46
C GLN A 622 40.14 -0.75 -30.47
N THR A 623 40.83 -1.81 -30.09
CA THR A 623 40.45 -2.72 -29.01
C THR A 623 41.23 -2.40 -27.73
N ILE A 624 40.51 -1.95 -26.69
CA ILE A 624 41.04 -1.65 -25.37
C ILE A 624 40.63 -2.74 -24.39
N ALA A 625 41.59 -3.33 -23.69
CA ALA A 625 41.35 -4.35 -22.69
C ALA A 625 41.56 -3.83 -21.26
N PHE A 626 40.63 -4.14 -20.36
CA PHE A 626 40.73 -3.89 -18.93
C PHE A 626 41.05 -5.20 -18.18
N VAL A 627 42.13 -5.17 -17.39
CA VAL A 627 42.65 -6.32 -16.62
C VAL A 627 42.87 -5.90 -15.18
N GLY A 628 42.74 -6.83 -14.22
CA GLY A 628 43.04 -6.55 -12.83
C GLY A 628 42.28 -7.47 -11.89
N GLU A 629 42.50 -7.33 -10.59
CA GLU A 629 41.83 -8.12 -9.57
C GLU A 629 40.31 -7.82 -9.50
N THR A 630 39.53 -8.77 -8.96
CA THR A 630 38.09 -8.57 -8.71
C THR A 630 37.90 -7.38 -7.77
N GLY A 631 36.94 -6.50 -8.07
CA GLY A 631 36.72 -5.27 -7.30
C GLY A 631 37.64 -4.10 -7.66
N GLY A 632 38.53 -4.23 -8.66
CA GLY A 632 39.40 -3.15 -9.11
C GLY A 632 38.71 -1.99 -9.85
N GLY A 633 37.43 -2.12 -10.21
CA GLY A 633 36.65 -1.07 -10.91
C GLY A 633 36.38 -1.31 -12.41
N LYS A 634 36.82 -2.45 -12.97
CA LYS A 634 36.69 -2.77 -14.42
C LYS A 634 35.24 -2.67 -14.94
N SER A 635 34.29 -3.40 -14.34
CA SER A 635 32.88 -3.38 -14.77
C SER A 635 32.24 -2.01 -14.56
N THR A 636 32.68 -1.24 -13.56
CA THR A 636 32.23 0.13 -13.34
C THR A 636 32.60 1.05 -14.51
N MET A 637 33.78 0.86 -15.14
CA MET A 637 34.17 1.63 -16.33
C MET A 637 33.20 1.43 -17.50
N LEU A 638 32.75 0.19 -17.75
CA LEU A 638 31.76 -0.08 -18.78
C LEU A 638 30.38 0.49 -18.41
N LYS A 639 29.98 0.39 -17.14
CA LYS A 639 28.72 0.97 -16.66
C LYS A 639 28.70 2.49 -16.82
N LEU A 640 29.82 3.17 -16.59
CA LEU A 640 29.96 4.61 -16.84
C LEU A 640 29.94 4.95 -18.33
N LEU A 641 30.59 4.15 -19.18
CA LEU A 641 30.56 4.34 -20.64
C LEU A 641 29.16 4.15 -21.24
N PHE A 642 28.38 3.20 -20.72
CA PHE A 642 26.97 3.01 -21.08
C PHE A 642 26.03 4.02 -20.40
N ARG A 643 26.60 4.91 -19.57
CA ARG A 643 25.89 5.92 -18.78
C ARG A 643 24.74 5.33 -17.97
N PHE A 644 24.98 4.19 -17.31
CA PHE A 644 24.13 3.74 -16.20
C PHE A 644 24.35 4.60 -14.95
N TYR A 645 25.51 5.23 -14.89
CA TYR A 645 25.96 6.16 -13.87
C TYR A 645 26.60 7.37 -14.54
N ASP A 646 26.41 8.55 -13.95
CA ASP A 646 27.21 9.72 -14.31
C ASP A 646 28.48 9.76 -13.46
N VAL A 647 29.57 10.28 -14.02
CA VAL A 647 30.84 10.45 -13.32
C VAL A 647 30.73 11.49 -12.21
N THR A 648 31.40 11.28 -11.08
CA THR A 648 31.42 12.25 -9.96
C THR A 648 32.49 13.33 -10.16
N GLY A 649 33.53 13.04 -10.94
CA GLY A 649 34.57 13.98 -11.36
C GLY A 649 35.06 13.64 -12.77
N GLY A 650 35.60 14.64 -13.47
CA GLY A 650 36.04 14.50 -14.85
C GLY A 650 34.92 14.45 -15.89
N SER A 651 35.19 13.80 -17.02
CA SER A 651 34.23 13.62 -18.13
C SER A 651 34.56 12.40 -18.98
N ILE A 652 33.52 11.74 -19.51
CA ILE A 652 33.65 10.75 -20.59
C ILE A 652 33.07 11.36 -21.86
N MET A 653 33.79 11.22 -22.97
CA MET A 653 33.42 11.82 -24.25
C MET A 653 33.47 10.78 -25.37
N ILE A 654 32.56 10.89 -26.33
CA ILE A 654 32.60 10.15 -27.60
C ILE A 654 32.72 11.17 -28.74
N ASP A 655 33.75 11.05 -29.56
CA ASP A 655 34.07 11.99 -30.65
C ASP A 655 34.05 13.47 -30.20
N GLY A 656 34.50 13.73 -28.96
CA GLY A 656 34.55 15.06 -28.35
C GLY A 656 33.24 15.55 -27.71
N GLN A 657 32.16 14.77 -27.74
CA GLN A 657 30.88 15.09 -27.10
C GLN A 657 30.79 14.44 -25.72
N ASP A 658 30.60 15.23 -24.65
CA ASP A 658 30.42 14.71 -23.28
C ASP A 658 29.13 13.89 -23.20
N LEU A 659 29.20 12.68 -22.61
CA LEU A 659 28.05 11.78 -22.47
C LEU A 659 26.86 12.40 -21.74
N ARG A 660 27.11 13.37 -20.84
CA ARG A 660 26.05 14.09 -20.10
C ARG A 660 25.26 15.04 -20.99
N SER A 661 25.87 15.50 -22.10
CA SER A 661 25.29 16.49 -23.01
C SER A 661 24.41 15.92 -24.13
N VAL A 662 24.37 14.59 -24.24
CA VAL A 662 23.62 13.87 -25.28
C VAL A 662 22.47 13.05 -24.70
N THR A 663 21.50 12.71 -25.55
CA THR A 663 20.37 11.86 -25.16
C THR A 663 20.83 10.43 -24.86
N GLN A 664 20.33 9.82 -23.78
CA GLN A 664 20.66 8.42 -23.45
C GLN A 664 20.23 7.45 -24.56
N SER A 665 19.13 7.77 -25.25
CA SER A 665 18.63 6.96 -26.37
C SER A 665 19.66 6.88 -27.50
N SER A 666 20.14 8.03 -28.00
CA SER A 666 21.12 8.08 -29.10
C SER A 666 22.48 7.48 -28.69
N LEU A 667 22.90 7.69 -27.43
CA LEU A 667 24.10 7.05 -26.88
C LEU A 667 23.98 5.52 -26.93
N ARG A 668 22.90 4.98 -26.36
CA ARG A 668 22.70 3.53 -26.26
C ARG A 668 22.45 2.90 -27.62
N GLU A 669 21.89 3.61 -28.59
CA GLU A 669 21.75 3.15 -29.98
C GLU A 669 23.11 2.87 -30.63
N ASN A 670 24.11 3.71 -30.36
CA ASN A 670 25.47 3.58 -30.89
C ASN A 670 26.38 2.59 -30.12
N LEU A 671 25.90 2.06 -28.99
CA LEU A 671 26.63 1.13 -28.12
C LEU A 671 26.09 -0.31 -28.20
N GLY A 672 27.00 -1.27 -28.25
CA GLY A 672 26.72 -2.71 -28.12
C GLY A 672 27.29 -3.28 -26.84
N VAL A 673 26.53 -4.10 -26.12
CA VAL A 673 27.00 -4.77 -24.91
C VAL A 673 26.78 -6.27 -25.03
N VAL A 674 27.84 -7.05 -24.81
CA VAL A 674 27.74 -8.48 -24.52
C VAL A 674 28.00 -8.66 -23.03
N PRO A 675 26.96 -8.92 -22.22
CA PRO A 675 27.11 -9.08 -20.78
C PRO A 675 27.75 -10.43 -20.43
N GLN A 676 28.28 -10.53 -19.21
CA GLN A 676 28.82 -11.75 -18.62
C GLN A 676 27.78 -12.89 -18.59
N ASP A 677 26.58 -12.58 -18.08
CA ASP A 677 25.45 -13.51 -17.99
C ASP A 677 24.27 -13.00 -18.85
N PRO A 678 24.19 -13.40 -20.14
CA PRO A 678 23.09 -12.99 -21.00
C PRO A 678 21.76 -13.59 -20.56
N VAL A 679 20.76 -12.72 -20.36
CA VAL A 679 19.38 -13.13 -20.09
C VAL A 679 18.57 -13.12 -21.38
N LEU A 680 17.70 -14.12 -21.53
CA LEU A 680 16.73 -14.20 -22.62
C LEU A 680 15.31 -14.03 -22.07
N PHE A 681 14.46 -13.38 -22.85
CA PHE A 681 13.03 -13.35 -22.58
C PHE A 681 12.42 -14.73 -22.84
N ASN A 682 11.33 -15.05 -22.13
CA ASN A 682 10.50 -16.24 -22.33
C ASN A 682 9.74 -16.19 -23.68
N GLN A 683 10.48 -16.16 -24.79
CA GLN A 683 10.02 -15.97 -26.17
C GLN A 683 10.81 -16.90 -27.11
N SER A 684 10.52 -16.87 -28.41
CA SER A 684 11.32 -17.61 -29.41
C SER A 684 12.76 -17.09 -29.49
N ILE A 685 13.69 -17.92 -29.98
CA ILE A 685 15.07 -17.49 -30.30
C ILE A 685 15.04 -16.32 -31.28
N ARG A 686 14.20 -16.41 -32.33
CA ARG A 686 13.98 -15.34 -33.30
C ARG A 686 13.64 -14.01 -32.62
N GLN A 687 12.63 -13.99 -31.77
CA GLN A 687 12.19 -12.78 -31.08
C GLN A 687 13.27 -12.23 -30.14
N ASN A 688 14.00 -13.11 -29.46
CA ASN A 688 15.11 -12.72 -28.61
C ASN A 688 16.24 -12.03 -29.39
N ILE A 689 16.53 -12.45 -30.62
CA ILE A 689 17.56 -11.83 -31.47
C ILE A 689 17.02 -10.52 -32.08
N LEU A 690 15.79 -10.56 -32.61
CA LEU A 690 15.08 -9.40 -33.18
C LEU A 690 14.96 -8.23 -32.18
N TYR A 691 14.95 -8.51 -30.88
CA TYR A 691 14.95 -7.48 -29.82
C TYR A 691 16.08 -6.43 -29.99
N ALA A 692 17.20 -6.79 -30.61
CA ALA A 692 18.31 -5.86 -30.83
C ALA A 692 18.07 -4.86 -31.97
N LYS A 693 17.21 -5.19 -32.94
CA LYS A 693 16.82 -4.38 -34.09
C LYS A 693 15.44 -4.86 -34.60
N LEU A 694 14.37 -4.20 -34.15
CA LEU A 694 12.98 -4.70 -34.30
C LEU A 694 12.49 -4.75 -35.76
N ASP A 695 13.11 -3.98 -36.64
CA ASP A 695 12.82 -3.90 -38.08
C ASP A 695 13.70 -4.82 -38.93
N ALA A 696 14.55 -5.66 -38.31
CA ALA A 696 15.43 -6.56 -39.04
C ALA A 696 14.67 -7.66 -39.80
N THR A 697 15.14 -7.95 -41.00
CA THR A 697 14.68 -9.04 -41.85
C THR A 697 15.20 -10.39 -41.36
N ASP A 698 14.52 -11.49 -41.74
CA ASP A 698 14.97 -12.84 -41.38
C ASP A 698 16.37 -13.15 -41.93
N ALA A 699 16.72 -12.61 -43.10
CA ALA A 699 18.05 -12.75 -43.67
C ALA A 699 19.14 -12.08 -42.80
N GLU A 700 18.88 -10.86 -42.31
CA GLU A 700 19.81 -10.18 -41.39
C GLU A 700 19.98 -10.96 -40.07
N ILE A 701 18.91 -11.57 -39.56
CA ILE A 701 18.96 -12.42 -38.36
C ILE A 701 19.83 -13.65 -38.62
N GLU A 702 19.62 -14.34 -39.74
CA GLU A 702 20.41 -15.52 -40.11
C GLU A 702 21.89 -15.17 -40.29
N ASP A 703 22.20 -14.07 -40.99
CA ASP A 703 23.57 -13.61 -41.20
C ASP A 703 24.27 -13.26 -39.88
N ALA A 704 23.57 -12.58 -38.96
CA ALA A 704 24.09 -12.30 -37.62
C ALA A 704 24.35 -13.60 -36.83
N CYS A 705 23.47 -14.60 -36.94
CA CYS A 705 23.66 -15.91 -36.31
C CYS A 705 24.81 -16.72 -36.93
N ARG A 706 25.01 -16.64 -38.25
CA ARG A 706 26.16 -17.28 -38.92
C ARG A 706 27.46 -16.60 -38.51
N ALA A 707 27.47 -15.27 -38.41
CA ALA A 707 28.62 -14.51 -37.94
C ALA A 707 28.97 -14.85 -36.47
N ALA A 708 27.97 -15.05 -35.61
CA ALA A 708 28.12 -15.51 -34.23
C ALA A 708 28.36 -17.03 -34.07
N ALA A 709 28.41 -17.80 -35.17
CA ALA A 709 28.57 -19.25 -35.17
C ALA A 709 27.52 -20.01 -34.33
N ILE A 710 26.25 -19.57 -34.37
CA ILE A 710 25.12 -20.19 -33.65
C ILE A 710 24.00 -20.71 -34.59
N HIS A 711 24.04 -20.33 -35.88
CA HIS A 711 23.01 -20.72 -36.85
C HIS A 711 22.76 -22.24 -36.91
N GLU A 712 23.81 -23.04 -37.02
CA GLU A 712 23.69 -24.51 -37.12
C GLU A 712 23.06 -25.12 -35.86
N ASP A 713 23.38 -24.59 -34.68
CA ASP A 713 22.76 -25.03 -33.42
C ASP A 713 21.26 -24.69 -33.41
N ILE A 714 20.90 -23.49 -33.88
CA ILE A 714 19.52 -23.03 -33.92
C ILE A 714 18.70 -23.89 -34.88
N VAL A 715 19.21 -24.15 -36.08
CA VAL A 715 18.57 -25.01 -37.08
C VAL A 715 18.45 -26.45 -36.57
N GLY A 716 19.39 -26.91 -35.74
CA GLY A 716 19.35 -28.21 -35.09
C GLY A 716 18.27 -28.35 -34.01
N PHE A 717 17.68 -27.26 -33.52
CA PHE A 717 16.56 -27.35 -32.57
C PHE A 717 15.27 -27.80 -33.26
N PRO A 718 14.34 -28.48 -32.54
CA PRO A 718 13.11 -29.02 -33.12
C PRO A 718 12.28 -28.01 -33.92
N ASP A 719 12.18 -26.77 -33.44
CA ASP A 719 11.41 -25.70 -34.08
C ASP A 719 12.32 -24.63 -34.74
N GLY A 720 13.61 -24.93 -34.92
CA GLY A 720 14.57 -23.99 -35.47
C GLY A 720 14.61 -22.66 -34.68
N TYR A 721 14.52 -21.55 -35.43
CA TYR A 721 14.42 -20.18 -34.89
C TYR A 721 13.15 -19.90 -34.07
N ASN A 722 12.07 -20.69 -34.24
CA ASN A 722 10.83 -20.54 -33.50
C ASN A 722 10.86 -21.27 -32.14
N SER A 723 11.93 -22.00 -31.85
CA SER A 723 12.12 -22.67 -30.57
C SER A 723 12.01 -21.67 -29.43
N LYS A 724 11.09 -21.92 -28.49
CA LYS A 724 10.91 -21.09 -27.30
C LYS A 724 12.04 -21.32 -26.32
N VAL A 725 12.60 -20.27 -25.76
CA VAL A 725 13.69 -20.29 -24.76
C VAL A 725 13.24 -19.58 -23.48
N GLY A 726 14.02 -19.71 -22.42
CA GLY A 726 13.73 -19.17 -21.09
C GLY A 726 13.35 -20.25 -20.07
N GLU A 727 12.70 -19.88 -18.97
CA GLU A 727 12.43 -20.77 -17.81
C GLU A 727 11.71 -22.07 -18.17
N ARG A 728 10.83 -22.02 -19.18
CA ARG A 728 10.01 -23.16 -19.67
C ARG A 728 10.34 -23.58 -21.10
N GLY A 729 11.43 -23.05 -21.68
CA GLY A 729 11.82 -23.31 -23.07
C GLY A 729 12.97 -24.31 -23.21
N VAL A 730 13.52 -24.40 -24.43
CA VAL A 730 14.79 -25.09 -24.71
C VAL A 730 15.87 -24.50 -23.80
N ARG A 731 16.50 -25.37 -23.01
CA ARG A 731 17.65 -24.98 -22.18
C ARG A 731 18.87 -24.85 -23.07
N LEU A 732 19.39 -23.63 -23.15
CA LEU A 732 20.60 -23.33 -23.90
C LEU A 732 21.82 -23.51 -22.99
N SER A 733 22.92 -24.01 -23.54
CA SER A 733 24.20 -24.00 -22.83
C SER A 733 24.70 -22.56 -22.65
N GLY A 734 25.59 -22.33 -21.66
CA GLY A 734 26.19 -21.01 -21.46
C GLY A 734 26.85 -20.44 -22.72
N GLY A 735 27.57 -21.28 -23.47
CA GLY A 735 28.16 -20.88 -24.75
C GLY A 735 27.15 -20.58 -25.87
N GLN A 736 25.98 -21.24 -25.88
CA GLN A 736 24.89 -20.89 -26.79
C GLN A 736 24.26 -19.55 -26.42
N LEU A 737 23.98 -19.31 -25.13
CA LEU A 737 23.47 -18.02 -24.62
C LEU A 737 24.40 -16.87 -25.01
N GLN A 738 25.71 -17.08 -24.85
CA GLN A 738 26.73 -16.09 -25.20
C GLN A 738 26.76 -15.79 -26.70
N ARG A 739 26.72 -16.82 -27.55
CA ARG A 739 26.67 -16.62 -29.01
C ARG A 739 25.37 -15.95 -29.46
N ILE A 740 24.23 -16.20 -28.80
CA ILE A 740 22.99 -15.46 -29.05
C ILE A 740 23.15 -13.98 -28.65
N ALA A 741 23.82 -13.69 -27.53
CA ALA A 741 24.12 -12.32 -27.13
C ALA A 741 25.04 -11.61 -28.14
N ILE A 742 26.04 -12.32 -28.68
CA ILE A 742 26.90 -11.80 -29.75
C ILE A 742 26.08 -11.54 -31.02
N ALA A 743 25.19 -12.46 -31.40
CA ALA A 743 24.30 -12.28 -32.55
C ALA A 743 23.41 -11.04 -32.42
N ARG A 744 22.88 -10.75 -31.23
CA ARG A 744 22.14 -9.51 -30.94
C ARG A 744 22.97 -8.27 -31.24
N VAL A 745 24.21 -8.21 -30.75
CA VAL A 745 25.09 -7.05 -30.97
C VAL A 745 25.50 -6.94 -32.44
N LEU A 746 25.78 -8.06 -33.12
CA LEU A 746 26.08 -8.08 -34.55
C LEU A 746 24.91 -7.56 -35.38
N LEU A 747 23.68 -7.96 -35.05
CA LEU A 747 22.46 -7.51 -35.73
C LEU A 747 22.24 -6.01 -35.55
N LYS A 748 22.46 -5.51 -34.33
CA LYS A 748 22.37 -4.07 -34.01
C LYS A 748 23.43 -3.24 -34.75
N ASN A 749 24.60 -3.83 -35.01
CA ASN A 749 25.75 -3.21 -35.68
C ASN A 749 26.19 -1.83 -35.11
N PRO A 750 26.49 -1.73 -33.80
CA PRO A 750 26.92 -0.48 -33.17
C PRO A 750 28.36 -0.10 -33.56
N LYS A 751 28.73 1.18 -33.35
CA LYS A 751 30.09 1.68 -33.61
C LYS A 751 31.06 1.37 -32.48
N ILE A 752 30.55 1.30 -31.26
CA ILE A 752 31.31 1.00 -30.04
C ILE A 752 30.74 -0.26 -29.40
N VAL A 753 31.60 -1.21 -29.05
CA VAL A 753 31.23 -2.49 -28.46
C VAL A 753 31.89 -2.64 -27.09
N MET A 754 31.15 -3.20 -26.15
CA MET A 754 31.61 -3.52 -24.80
C MET A 754 31.38 -5.01 -24.53
N LEU A 755 32.44 -5.69 -24.10
CA LEU A 755 32.43 -7.12 -23.80
C LEU A 755 32.77 -7.31 -22.32
N ASP A 756 31.83 -7.80 -21.53
CA ASP A 756 32.03 -8.11 -20.12
C ASP A 756 32.21 -9.62 -19.92
N GLU A 757 33.40 -10.02 -19.47
CA GLU A 757 33.77 -11.37 -19.01
C GLU A 757 33.22 -12.57 -19.81
N ALA A 758 33.59 -12.66 -21.10
CA ALA A 758 32.80 -13.45 -22.02
C ALA A 758 33.19 -14.94 -22.23
N THR A 759 33.89 -15.58 -21.28
CA THR A 759 34.37 -16.98 -21.43
C THR A 759 34.53 -17.81 -20.15
N SER A 760 34.09 -17.34 -18.96
CA SER A 760 34.55 -17.95 -17.68
C SER A 760 33.99 -19.33 -17.30
N ALA A 761 33.07 -19.92 -18.08
CA ALA A 761 32.52 -21.26 -17.79
C ALA A 761 32.33 -22.16 -19.03
N ILE A 762 33.21 -22.04 -20.03
CA ILE A 762 33.00 -22.65 -21.35
C ILE A 762 34.13 -23.62 -21.72
N ASP A 763 33.74 -24.76 -22.31
CA ASP A 763 34.64 -25.76 -22.88
C ASP A 763 35.57 -25.17 -23.95
N SER A 764 36.82 -25.66 -24.02
CA SER A 764 37.86 -25.11 -24.89
C SER A 764 37.52 -25.11 -26.39
N SER A 765 36.72 -26.08 -26.86
CA SER A 765 36.26 -26.14 -28.26
C SER A 765 35.22 -25.07 -28.59
N ILE A 766 34.31 -24.77 -27.66
CA ILE A 766 33.29 -23.73 -27.80
C ILE A 766 33.93 -22.34 -27.62
N GLU A 767 34.93 -22.22 -26.74
CA GLU A 767 35.68 -20.99 -26.54
C GLU A 767 36.33 -20.50 -27.83
N ALA A 768 36.91 -21.38 -28.66
CA ALA A 768 37.49 -21.01 -29.94
C ALA A 768 36.46 -20.38 -30.90
N LEU A 769 35.24 -20.91 -30.94
CA LEU A 769 34.13 -20.36 -31.74
C LEU A 769 33.69 -19.00 -31.23
N ILE A 770 33.59 -18.84 -29.91
CA ILE A 770 33.26 -17.57 -29.27
C ILE A 770 34.34 -16.51 -29.53
N GLN A 771 35.61 -16.88 -29.43
CA GLN A 771 36.73 -15.99 -29.78
C GLN A 771 36.70 -15.58 -31.26
N GLN A 772 36.34 -16.50 -32.16
CA GLN A 772 36.14 -16.15 -33.57
C GLN A 772 34.99 -15.16 -33.75
N ALA A 773 33.88 -15.36 -33.03
CA ALA A 773 32.75 -14.45 -33.04
C ALA A 773 33.12 -13.07 -32.47
N PHE A 774 33.92 -13.00 -31.40
CA PHE A 774 34.44 -11.73 -30.87
C PHE A 774 35.36 -11.01 -31.85
N ARG A 775 36.29 -11.72 -32.51
CA ARG A 775 37.12 -11.09 -33.55
C ARG A 775 36.29 -10.49 -34.67
N LYS A 776 35.25 -11.20 -35.14
CA LYS A 776 34.30 -10.64 -36.13
C LYS A 776 33.51 -9.46 -35.57
N LEU A 777 33.16 -9.49 -34.30
CA LEU A 777 32.45 -8.41 -33.63
C LEU A 777 33.34 -7.17 -33.45
N SER A 778 34.63 -7.31 -33.16
CA SER A 778 35.55 -6.17 -32.97
C SER A 778 36.00 -5.52 -34.28
N GLN A 779 35.90 -6.21 -35.42
CA GLN A 779 36.35 -5.69 -36.72
C GLN A 779 35.64 -4.38 -37.09
N GLY A 780 36.43 -3.32 -37.24
CA GLY A 780 35.94 -1.99 -37.63
C GLY A 780 35.13 -1.26 -36.55
N ARG A 781 35.19 -1.71 -35.29
CA ARG A 781 34.46 -1.13 -34.16
C ARG A 781 35.41 -0.83 -32.99
N THR A 782 35.21 0.30 -32.32
CA THR A 782 35.94 0.59 -31.08
C THR A 782 35.44 -0.38 -30.02
N THR A 783 36.33 -1.19 -29.45
CA THR A 783 35.92 -2.30 -28.59
C THR A 783 36.56 -2.19 -27.21
N PHE A 784 35.75 -2.24 -26.16
CA PHE A 784 36.21 -2.34 -24.78
C PHE A 784 35.95 -3.74 -24.24
N VAL A 785 36.99 -4.40 -23.73
CA VAL A 785 36.91 -5.79 -23.28
C VAL A 785 37.37 -5.89 -21.83
N ILE A 786 36.55 -6.46 -20.96
CA ILE A 786 36.99 -6.90 -19.63
C ILE A 786 37.40 -8.36 -19.73
N ALA A 787 38.68 -8.64 -19.43
CA ALA A 787 39.19 -10.00 -19.46
C ALA A 787 39.36 -10.59 -18.07
N HIS A 788 38.77 -11.76 -17.87
CA HIS A 788 39.18 -12.71 -16.83
C HIS A 788 40.11 -13.80 -17.37
N ARG A 789 40.12 -14.04 -18.70
CA ARG A 789 41.10 -14.86 -19.41
C ARG A 789 42.01 -13.97 -20.23
N LEU A 790 43.27 -13.86 -19.84
CA LEU A 790 44.24 -12.98 -20.50
C LEU A 790 44.51 -13.39 -21.96
N SER A 791 44.26 -14.65 -22.33
CA SER A 791 44.35 -15.13 -23.71
C SER A 791 43.38 -14.43 -24.67
N THR A 792 42.24 -13.92 -24.18
CA THR A 792 41.21 -13.27 -25.00
C THR A 792 41.55 -11.83 -25.36
N ILE A 793 42.54 -11.25 -24.68
CA ILE A 793 42.98 -9.86 -24.86
C ILE A 793 44.44 -9.76 -25.28
N ALA A 794 45.09 -10.89 -25.58
CA ALA A 794 46.47 -10.90 -26.08
C ALA A 794 46.60 -10.11 -27.39
N ASP A 795 45.54 -10.10 -28.20
CA ASP A 795 45.44 -9.38 -29.47
C ASP A 795 44.92 -7.93 -29.32
N ALA A 796 44.72 -7.43 -28.10
CA ALA A 796 44.22 -6.07 -27.89
C ALA A 796 45.29 -5.02 -28.27
N ASP A 797 44.86 -3.94 -28.92
CA ASP A 797 45.74 -2.83 -29.29
C ASP A 797 46.34 -2.13 -28.06
N GLN A 798 45.60 -2.12 -26.96
CA GLN A 798 46.05 -1.56 -25.69
C GLN A 798 45.41 -2.29 -24.51
N ILE A 799 46.23 -2.70 -23.57
CA ILE A 799 45.83 -3.33 -22.31
C ILE A 799 46.08 -2.33 -21.18
N LEU A 800 45.08 -2.18 -20.31
CA LEU A 800 45.08 -1.33 -19.13
C LEU A 800 44.89 -2.20 -17.89
N VAL A 801 45.91 -2.22 -17.02
CA VAL A 801 45.84 -2.91 -15.74
C VAL A 801 45.29 -1.95 -14.69
N ILE A 802 44.14 -2.30 -14.12
CA ILE A 802 43.41 -1.51 -13.14
C ILE A 802 43.55 -2.18 -11.77
N GLU A 803 44.07 -1.43 -10.80
CA GLU A 803 44.16 -1.85 -9.41
C GLU A 803 43.66 -0.72 -8.49
N LYS A 804 42.77 -1.06 -7.54
CA LYS A 804 42.21 -0.12 -6.55
C LYS A 804 41.63 1.18 -7.13
N GLY A 805 41.08 1.09 -8.35
CA GLY A 805 40.44 2.20 -9.06
C GLY A 805 41.35 3.04 -9.93
N GLU A 806 42.63 2.69 -10.07
CA GLU A 806 43.65 3.44 -10.82
C GLU A 806 44.26 2.58 -11.93
N ILE A 807 44.70 3.20 -13.01
CA ILE A 807 45.47 2.52 -14.06
C ILE A 807 46.94 2.48 -13.63
N ILE A 808 47.45 1.29 -13.32
CA ILE A 808 48.83 1.08 -12.87
C ILE A 808 49.79 0.74 -14.02
N GLU A 809 49.30 0.07 -15.06
CA GLU A 809 50.10 -0.32 -16.23
C GLU A 809 49.30 -0.15 -17.52
N ARG A 810 50.01 0.17 -18.60
CA ARG A 810 49.45 0.42 -19.92
C ARG A 810 50.44 -0.02 -21.00
N GLY A 811 49.99 -0.81 -21.97
CA GLY A 811 50.79 -1.21 -23.12
C GLY A 811 50.15 -2.34 -23.91
N THR A 812 50.86 -2.86 -24.90
CA THR A 812 50.49 -4.11 -25.58
C THR A 812 50.86 -5.32 -24.73
N HIS A 813 50.31 -6.49 -25.05
CA HIS A 813 50.65 -7.76 -24.39
C HIS A 813 52.18 -7.99 -24.28
N GLN A 814 52.91 -7.77 -25.39
CA GLN A 814 54.35 -7.99 -25.45
C GLN A 814 55.15 -6.95 -24.65
N GLU A 815 54.64 -5.72 -24.52
CA GLU A 815 55.28 -4.67 -23.73
C GLU A 815 55.10 -4.93 -22.24
N LEU A 816 53.88 -5.28 -21.82
CA LEU A 816 53.56 -5.53 -20.41
C LEU A 816 54.26 -6.76 -19.84
N LEU A 817 54.46 -7.82 -20.65
CA LEU A 817 55.22 -9.00 -20.22
C LEU A 817 56.73 -8.74 -20.00
N LYS A 818 57.29 -7.71 -20.64
CA LYS A 818 58.71 -7.35 -20.48
C LYS A 818 58.98 -6.54 -19.22
N ILE A 819 57.94 -6.03 -18.55
CA ILE A 819 58.07 -5.27 -17.32
C ILE A 819 58.43 -6.22 -16.18
N LEU A 820 59.68 -6.15 -15.71
CA LEU A 820 60.17 -6.93 -14.58
C LEU A 820 59.38 -6.58 -13.32
N GLY A 821 58.70 -7.57 -12.74
CA GLY A 821 57.82 -7.38 -11.57
C GLY A 821 56.50 -6.66 -11.87
N GLY A 822 56.12 -6.56 -13.15
CA GLY A 822 54.85 -5.95 -13.55
C GLY A 822 53.64 -6.79 -13.12
N LYS A 823 52.55 -6.11 -12.75
CA LYS A 823 51.30 -6.73 -12.30
C LYS A 823 50.65 -7.55 -13.41
N TYR A 824 50.73 -7.11 -14.66
CA TYR A 824 50.25 -7.90 -15.80
C TYR A 824 50.97 -9.25 -15.93
N ALA A 825 52.30 -9.24 -15.83
CA ALA A 825 53.11 -10.46 -15.92
C ALA A 825 52.79 -11.43 -14.77
N GLU A 826 52.62 -10.90 -13.54
CA GLU A 826 52.19 -11.69 -12.38
C GLU A 826 50.83 -12.37 -12.63
N LEU A 827 49.84 -11.61 -13.14
CA LEU A 827 48.52 -12.14 -13.48
C LEU A 827 48.60 -13.20 -14.60
N TRP A 828 49.45 -12.98 -15.59
CA TRP A 828 49.69 -13.91 -16.69
C TRP A 828 50.31 -15.22 -16.22
N GLU A 829 51.35 -15.16 -15.40
CA GLU A 829 52.00 -16.34 -14.82
C GLU A 829 51.02 -17.14 -13.95
N LYS A 830 50.25 -16.47 -13.09
CA LYS A 830 49.23 -17.12 -12.26
C LYS A 830 48.20 -17.88 -13.10
N GLN A 831 47.76 -17.30 -14.22
CA GLN A 831 46.76 -17.92 -15.08
C GLN A 831 47.32 -19.04 -15.98
N THR A 832 48.57 -18.92 -16.43
CA THR A 832 49.23 -19.94 -17.27
C THR A 832 49.78 -21.11 -16.45
N ALA A 833 50.26 -20.88 -15.21
CA ALA A 833 50.70 -21.93 -14.30
C ALA A 833 49.57 -22.91 -13.91
N GLY A 834 48.32 -22.43 -13.83
CA GLY A 834 47.14 -23.27 -13.63
C GLY A 834 46.80 -24.18 -14.82
N HIS A 835 47.28 -23.87 -16.03
CA HIS A 835 47.10 -24.70 -17.22
C HIS A 835 48.23 -25.74 -17.42
N LEU A 836 49.43 -25.49 -16.91
CA LEU A 836 50.59 -26.39 -17.04
C LEU A 836 50.58 -27.58 -16.05
N SER A 837 49.79 -27.55 -14.99
CA SER A 837 49.64 -28.65 -14.04
C SER A 837 48.79 -29.83 -14.53
N LYS A 838 48.32 -29.80 -15.79
CA LYS A 838 47.51 -30.87 -16.42
C LYS A 838 48.21 -31.63 -17.57
N MET A 839 49.52 -31.50 -17.75
CA MET A 839 50.27 -32.40 -18.65
C MET A 839 50.98 -33.49 -17.83
N PRO A 840 50.83 -34.79 -18.17
CA PRO A 840 51.59 -35.84 -17.50
C PRO A 840 53.07 -35.69 -17.87
N SER A 841 53.92 -35.66 -16.85
CA SER A 841 55.37 -35.75 -16.99
C SER A 841 55.74 -37.02 -17.74
N GLN A 842 56.41 -36.88 -18.89
CA GLN A 842 57.14 -37.99 -19.50
C GLN A 842 58.34 -38.31 -18.61
N GLU A 843 58.22 -39.36 -17.81
CA GLU A 843 59.37 -40.07 -17.24
C GLU A 843 59.86 -41.16 -18.20
N ASP A 844 61.18 -41.32 -18.18
CA ASP A 844 62.01 -42.14 -19.05
C ASP A 844 61.56 -43.61 -19.17
N VAL A 845 61.48 -44.09 -20.42
CA VAL A 845 61.39 -45.51 -20.73
C VAL A 845 62.78 -46.13 -20.66
N LYS A 846 62.99 -47.05 -19.72
CA LYS A 846 64.00 -48.10 -19.80
C LYS A 846 63.37 -49.48 -19.62
N ASP A 847 63.90 -50.40 -20.42
CA ASP A 847 63.45 -51.77 -20.71
C ASP A 847 63.21 -52.69 -19.50
N GLY A 848 62.32 -53.68 -19.69
CA GLY A 848 62.36 -54.95 -18.93
C GLY A 848 61.01 -55.66 -18.72
N GLU A 849 60.75 -56.66 -19.56
CA GLU A 849 59.77 -57.78 -19.50
C GLU A 849 58.96 -58.04 -18.20
N ALA A 850 57.63 -58.16 -18.34
CA ALA A 850 56.92 -59.46 -18.34
C ALA A 850 55.37 -59.33 -18.46
N ALA A 851 54.81 -60.08 -19.43
CA ALA A 851 53.48 -60.72 -19.56
C ALA A 851 52.36 -60.45 -18.51
N ALA A 852 51.05 -60.40 -18.80
CA ALA A 852 50.22 -60.57 -20.00
C ALA A 852 48.72 -60.35 -19.62
N VAL A 853 47.83 -60.39 -20.64
CA VAL A 853 46.38 -60.74 -20.60
C VAL A 853 45.38 -59.62 -20.23
N ILE A 854 44.26 -59.32 -20.92
CA ILE A 854 43.64 -59.66 -22.24
C ILE A 854 42.61 -58.54 -22.57
N ARG A 855 42.42 -58.26 -23.86
CA ARG A 855 41.37 -57.42 -24.50
C ARG A 855 39.92 -57.84 -24.19
N GLY A 856 39.00 -56.88 -24.24
CA GLY A 856 37.58 -57.14 -24.44
C GLY A 856 36.81 -55.94 -25.00
N ASP A 857 36.56 -55.95 -26.31
CA ASP A 857 35.66 -55.03 -27.03
C ASP A 857 34.21 -55.17 -26.56
N ILE A 858 33.49 -54.05 -26.41
CA ILE A 858 32.05 -54.02 -26.09
C ILE A 858 31.26 -53.92 -27.40
N LYS A 859 30.46 -54.96 -27.68
CA LYS A 859 29.37 -54.95 -28.66
C LYS A 859 28.03 -55.14 -27.93
N LEU A 860 27.07 -54.31 -28.31
CA LEU A 860 25.67 -54.25 -27.86
C LEU A 860 24.92 -55.58 -27.98
N LYS A 861 24.01 -55.85 -27.02
CA LYS A 861 22.81 -56.66 -27.24
C LYS A 861 21.70 -56.32 -26.24
N ASN A 862 20.49 -56.19 -26.77
CA ASN A 862 19.21 -56.01 -26.05
C ASN A 862 18.62 -57.35 -25.59
N GLU A 863 17.67 -57.18 -24.66
CA GLU A 863 16.47 -57.97 -24.34
C GLU A 863 16.52 -59.15 -23.35
N ASP A 864 15.73 -58.92 -22.29
CA ASP A 864 14.75 -59.78 -21.62
C ASP A 864 15.08 -60.63 -20.37
N GLU A 865 14.08 -60.58 -19.48
CA GLU A 865 13.71 -61.44 -18.35
C GLU A 865 14.28 -61.15 -16.92
N ALA A 866 13.34 -60.77 -16.05
CA ALA A 866 12.93 -61.56 -14.86
C ALA A 866 12.93 -60.84 -13.48
N THR A 867 11.70 -60.56 -13.04
CA THR A 867 11.10 -60.87 -11.73
C THR A 867 11.63 -60.24 -10.44
N ALA A 868 10.70 -59.47 -9.85
CA ALA A 868 10.62 -59.12 -8.44
C ALA A 868 10.33 -60.34 -7.54
N THR A 869 10.96 -60.36 -6.37
CA THR A 869 10.49 -61.13 -5.20
C THR A 869 10.52 -60.24 -3.97
N GLY A 870 9.34 -59.80 -3.53
CA GLY A 870 9.08 -59.34 -2.17
C GLY A 870 8.20 -60.36 -1.46
N ARG A 871 8.56 -60.74 -0.23
CA ARG A 871 7.64 -61.35 0.73
C ARG A 871 8.20 -61.30 2.15
N SER A 872 7.46 -60.68 3.05
CA SER A 872 7.21 -61.20 4.39
C SER A 872 5.80 -60.81 4.82
N SER A 873 5.07 -61.81 5.30
CA SER A 873 3.65 -61.88 5.62
C SER A 873 3.39 -61.73 7.12
N ASP A 874 2.22 -61.20 7.47
CA ASP A 874 1.31 -61.65 8.55
C ASP A 874 -0.08 -61.03 8.25
N SER A 875 -1.11 -61.82 7.86
CA SER A 875 -2.12 -62.51 8.70
C SER A 875 -2.99 -61.53 9.54
N ASP A 876 -4.32 -61.54 9.58
CA ASP A 876 -5.37 -62.39 9.01
C ASP A 876 -6.76 -61.72 9.14
N SER A 877 -7.68 -62.10 8.27
CA SER A 877 -9.15 -62.25 8.46
C SER A 877 -10.16 -61.06 8.62
N SER A 878 -11.08 -61.06 7.63
CA SER A 878 -12.56 -60.94 7.74
C SER A 878 -13.26 -59.56 7.64
N GLY A 879 -14.26 -59.47 6.75
CA GLY A 879 -15.28 -58.42 6.76
C GLY A 879 -15.89 -58.01 5.41
N THR A 880 -16.76 -58.85 4.85
CA THR A 880 -17.54 -58.68 3.61
C THR A 880 -18.65 -57.61 3.64
N LEU A 881 -19.07 -57.19 2.41
CA LEU A 881 -20.32 -56.49 2.00
C LEU A 881 -20.39 -54.99 2.31
N GLY A 882 -20.87 -54.07 1.47
CA GLY A 882 -21.64 -54.13 0.23
C GLY A 882 -22.65 -52.96 0.20
N ARG A 883 -22.87 -52.37 -0.99
CA ARG A 883 -24.03 -51.53 -1.42
C ARG A 883 -24.22 -50.09 -0.93
N ARG A 884 -24.39 -49.22 -1.95
CA ARG A 884 -25.39 -48.14 -2.18
C ARG A 884 -25.76 -47.18 -1.04
N GLY A 885 -25.63 -45.89 -1.37
CA GLY A 885 -26.26 -44.74 -0.71
C GLY A 885 -25.65 -43.46 -1.25
#